data_AF-A0A6G0XJG1-F1
#
_entry.id   AF-A0A6G0XJG1-F1
#
_cell.length_a   1.000
_cell.length_b   1.000
_cell.length_c   1.000
_cell.angle_alpha   90.00
_cell.angle_beta   90.00
_cell.angle_gamma   90.00
#
_symmetry.space_group_name_H-M   'P 1'
#
loop_
_entity.id
_entity.type
_entity.pdbx_description
1 polymer ?
#
loop_
_entity_poly.entity_id
_entity_poly.type
_entity_poly.pdbx_seq_one_letter_code
_entity_poly.pdbx_strand_id
1 'polypeptide(L)'
;MTVFPQLLPGQESGNCKIWNSQLLRFAGYLQPDGSVLGDPDSVELTEAAIHLGWTPPLHKSPFDFLPLVAQGNVRGSAPIVADYPERAKVLVDITHPEYPAMAELKLRWFAVPAISNFCLDVGGLQYPCSPFNGWFMDSEVASRNLADVQRYNVLEDVGRALRLDVRAPRAQWQDRAALELNAAVLHSFQRQQLTIVDHHTASDSFVRHHAKEMQTRGFCPADWVWLTPPIGGATTSIFHQEMVNFCIKPTFLTPDHTISHLLEHPKNAKGHAASNHSTRPVRIYYGSETGNCEAFAQALHKTLDPLHVVAFGPLNDFDLAALAADQTKSSLVVVTSTFGAGGPPANAKTFCDRLASFQGDLSHVQAYVFGLGSTNYASFNACAIAIAAHLKRPRAVLAVQGVGDETKDSVGAFESFVSNVAKDHDLLLPQHKTNKVSVEWSPTPLGSTTLPAADHIFQGRLLPPVPLTTNVHREAIEYSFAVPPSTVSYAEGDHVAVLCENDPQTVAAVHEALKLNGDLYVKHSNEYAPVFLKGGYTWRDILRDHVDLSGPVSLAFTQLAAEYASSGTEAKIELQFYSLSEASHAKWIHETATSVGDFLVKYAAVVNKMPFEELVLLLPRLTPRLYSISSSPNMDKDTIAITIRMAYISAAYNARPPRRGVCSNYLATRPPNATVRLYVSSCPMFRLDPVRPTIWIANGTGIAPFRSFWRAAKPADAPPRVFYYGCRDPTDFLYRDEAKPGVDHMAVALSRSPSHPKQHIDDILLADAERLQSLIAAGAKVYVCGSKGAAANVRKALEQVVKHVHVIDAMVQKGLYVEDVF
;
A
#
# COMPACT_ATOMS: atom_id res chain seq x y z
N MET A 1 14.46 18.79 33.01
CA MET A 1 13.20 18.65 32.24
C MET A 1 12.19 19.66 32.76
N THR A 2 11.53 20.37 31.85
CA THR A 2 10.42 21.27 32.16
C THR A 2 9.22 20.79 31.36
N VAL A 3 8.06 20.61 31.99
CA VAL A 3 6.85 20.09 31.34
C VAL A 3 5.80 21.20 31.32
N PHE A 4 5.38 21.61 30.13
CA PHE A 4 4.31 22.58 29.93
C PHE A 4 2.94 21.88 29.96
N PRO A 5 1.83 22.64 30.04
CA PRO A 5 0.50 22.05 30.21
C PRO A 5 0.15 20.95 29.20
N GLN A 6 -0.59 19.96 29.69
CA GLN A 6 -1.10 18.83 28.92
C GLN A 6 -2.04 19.27 27.78
N LEU A 7 -2.07 18.49 26.69
CA LEU A 7 -3.13 18.48 25.70
C LEU A 7 -4.42 17.92 26.30
N LEU A 8 -5.48 18.73 26.28
CA LEU A 8 -6.81 18.34 26.73
C LEU A 8 -7.62 17.73 25.57
N PRO A 9 -8.59 16.83 25.86
CA PRO A 9 -9.43 16.23 24.84
C PRO A 9 -10.12 17.29 23.95
N GLY A 10 -10.03 17.12 22.62
CA GLY A 10 -10.61 18.05 21.64
C GLY A 10 -9.73 19.25 21.27
N GLN A 11 -8.50 19.32 21.79
CA GLN A 11 -7.47 20.25 21.31
C GLN A 11 -6.61 19.55 20.26
N GLU A 12 -6.52 20.11 19.05
CA GLU A 12 -5.71 19.53 17.97
C GLU A 12 -4.35 20.24 17.77
N SER A 13 -4.23 21.52 18.14
CA SER A 13 -3.02 22.31 17.83
C SER A 13 -2.94 23.67 18.54
N GLY A 14 -3.42 23.75 19.79
CA GLY A 14 -3.41 24.99 20.59
C GLY A 14 -2.33 25.07 21.67
N ASN A 15 -1.42 24.11 21.72
CA ASN A 15 -0.57 23.93 22.89
C ASN A 15 0.75 24.67 22.76
N CYS A 16 1.26 25.11 23.90
CA CYS A 16 2.61 25.65 23.99
C CYS A 16 3.58 24.76 23.20
N LYS A 17 4.35 25.34 22.29
CA LYS A 17 5.27 24.61 21.39
C LYS A 17 6.55 25.41 21.23
N ILE A 18 7.68 24.71 21.21
CA ILE A 18 8.97 25.26 20.76
C ILE A 18 9.25 24.65 19.40
N TRP A 19 9.46 25.48 18.39
CA TRP A 19 9.65 25.01 17.02
C TRP A 19 11.08 24.51 16.81
N ASN A 20 12.04 25.09 17.54
CA ASN A 20 13.43 24.64 17.52
C ASN A 20 13.54 23.19 18.02
N SER A 21 14.28 22.35 17.28
CA SER A 21 14.54 20.95 17.67
C SER A 21 15.35 20.85 18.95
N GLN A 22 16.28 21.79 19.13
CA GLN A 22 17.00 22.05 20.36
C GLN A 22 16.87 23.52 20.73
N LEU A 23 16.90 23.83 22.03
CA LEU A 23 16.77 25.20 22.52
C LEU A 23 17.85 26.09 21.94
N LEU A 24 19.10 25.64 21.81
CA LEU A 24 20.14 26.36 21.09
C LEU A 24 20.39 25.65 19.76
N ARG A 25 20.41 26.42 18.67
CA ARG A 25 20.77 25.98 17.32
C ARG A 25 21.46 27.11 16.57
N PHE A 26 22.20 26.74 15.54
CA PHE A 26 22.75 27.71 14.59
C PHE A 26 21.77 27.93 13.43
N ALA A 27 21.79 29.13 12.87
CA ALA A 27 21.02 29.47 11.69
C ALA A 27 21.64 28.82 10.44
N GLY A 28 20.79 28.51 9.45
CA GLY A 28 21.17 28.02 8.13
C GLY A 28 20.67 28.96 7.05
N TYR A 29 21.58 29.51 6.26
CA TYR A 29 21.26 30.47 5.20
C TYR A 29 21.50 29.85 3.83
N LEU A 30 20.42 29.52 3.11
CA LEU A 30 20.48 29.07 1.73
C LEU A 30 21.08 30.18 0.84
N GLN A 31 22.12 29.83 0.11
CA GLN A 31 22.82 30.71 -0.83
C GLN A 31 22.22 30.57 -2.25
N PRO A 32 22.42 31.58 -3.13
CA PRO A 32 21.91 31.54 -4.50
C PRO A 32 22.42 30.37 -5.35
N ASP A 33 23.59 29.80 -5.01
CA ASP A 33 24.18 28.65 -5.70
C ASP A 33 23.70 27.29 -5.17
N GLY A 34 22.76 27.29 -4.21
CA GLY A 34 22.23 26.11 -3.55
C GLY A 34 23.07 25.60 -2.38
N SER A 35 24.22 26.22 -2.08
CA SER A 35 24.98 25.92 -0.87
C SER A 35 24.31 26.51 0.38
N VAL A 36 24.66 26.02 1.57
CA VAL A 36 24.15 26.57 2.83
C VAL A 36 25.31 27.13 3.64
N LEU A 37 25.17 28.39 4.08
CA LEU A 37 26.04 28.98 5.10
C LEU A 37 25.42 28.73 6.47
N GLY A 38 26.13 28.03 7.35
CA GLY A 38 25.64 27.66 8.68
C GLY A 38 25.06 26.26 8.72
N ASP A 39 23.96 26.05 9.45
CA ASP A 39 23.43 24.73 9.72
C ASP A 39 22.35 24.30 8.70
N PRO A 40 22.59 23.30 7.82
CA PRO A 40 21.61 22.89 6.80
C PRO A 40 20.27 22.42 7.36
N ASP A 41 20.28 21.77 8.53
CA ASP A 41 19.07 21.28 9.20
C ASP A 41 18.19 22.39 9.77
N SER A 42 18.74 23.60 9.90
CA SER A 42 18.02 24.76 10.42
C SER A 42 17.53 25.71 9.33
N VAL A 43 17.75 25.42 8.03
CA VAL A 43 17.37 26.33 6.93
C VAL A 43 15.89 26.69 6.97
N GLU A 44 15.02 25.68 7.06
CA GLU A 44 13.57 25.87 7.09
C GLU A 44 13.12 26.76 8.27
N LEU A 45 13.67 26.52 9.47
CA LEU A 45 13.36 27.33 10.65
C LEU A 45 14.01 28.73 10.59
N THR A 46 15.16 28.87 9.95
CA THR A 46 15.83 30.15 9.74
C THR A 46 14.98 31.04 8.85
N GLU A 47 14.49 30.50 7.73
CA GLU A 47 13.56 31.20 6.86
C GLU A 47 12.27 31.54 7.60
N ALA A 48 11.70 30.61 8.37
CA ALA A 48 10.54 30.87 9.21
C ALA A 48 10.75 32.05 10.17
N ALA A 49 11.88 32.07 10.90
CA ALA A 49 12.22 33.13 11.84
C ALA A 49 12.34 34.50 11.14
N ILE A 50 12.96 34.54 9.95
CA ILE A 50 13.06 35.76 9.15
C ILE A 50 11.67 36.26 8.74
N HIS A 51 10.79 35.38 8.26
CA HIS A 51 9.41 35.74 7.91
C HIS A 51 8.61 36.24 9.10
N LEU A 52 8.91 35.76 10.31
CA LEU A 52 8.31 36.21 11.56
C LEU A 52 8.94 37.48 12.14
N GLY A 53 9.89 38.09 11.43
CA GLY A 53 10.47 39.39 11.76
C GLY A 53 11.83 39.35 12.45
N TRP A 54 12.47 38.19 12.58
CA TRP A 54 13.86 38.14 13.00
C TRP A 54 14.78 38.73 11.92
N THR A 55 15.69 39.59 12.33
CA THR A 55 16.70 40.16 11.45
C THR A 55 18.03 39.44 11.70
N PRO A 56 18.56 38.68 10.73
CA PRO A 56 19.87 38.05 10.85
C PRO A 56 20.98 39.09 11.08
N PRO A 57 22.12 38.69 11.68
CA PRO A 57 23.29 39.56 11.81
C PRO A 57 23.73 40.16 10.46
N LEU A 58 24.25 41.40 10.49
CA LEU A 58 24.75 42.08 9.29
C LEU A 58 25.87 41.28 8.60
N HIS A 59 26.74 40.69 9.41
CA HIS A 59 27.79 39.79 8.95
C HIS A 59 27.43 38.37 9.38
N LYS A 60 26.87 37.60 8.45
CA LYS A 60 26.46 36.22 8.70
C LYS A 60 27.69 35.32 8.86
N SER A 61 27.63 34.40 9.81
CA SER A 61 28.65 33.38 10.06
C SER A 61 28.03 31.98 10.09
N PRO A 62 28.84 30.91 9.91
CA PRO A 62 28.36 29.54 10.02
C PRO A 62 27.82 29.15 11.42
N PHE A 63 28.08 29.98 12.44
CA PHE A 63 27.75 29.68 13.83
C PHE A 63 26.91 30.80 14.48
N ASP A 64 26.10 31.49 13.68
CA ASP A 64 25.14 32.46 14.18
C ASP A 64 24.00 31.74 14.91
N PHE A 65 23.65 32.18 16.12
CA PHE A 65 22.53 31.59 16.85
C PHE A 65 21.20 31.90 16.13
N LEU A 66 20.43 30.84 15.88
CA LEU A 66 19.06 30.93 15.41
C LEU A 66 18.15 31.27 16.60
N PRO A 67 17.26 32.27 16.52
CA PRO A 67 16.44 32.67 17.67
C PRO A 67 15.46 31.57 18.08
N LEU A 68 14.94 31.68 19.30
CA LEU A 68 13.91 30.80 19.80
C LEU A 68 12.58 31.18 19.17
N VAL A 69 11.94 30.24 18.49
CA VAL A 69 10.57 30.38 17.99
C VAL A 69 9.65 29.54 18.86
N ALA A 70 8.79 30.21 19.60
CA ALA A 70 7.87 29.57 20.54
C ALA A 70 6.44 30.06 20.34
N GLN A 71 5.48 29.19 20.58
CA GLN A 71 4.06 29.48 20.46
C GLN A 71 3.39 29.25 21.82
N GLY A 72 2.48 30.15 22.19
CA GLY A 72 1.73 30.09 23.45
C GLY A 72 0.62 29.05 23.45
N ASN A 73 -0.02 28.87 24.61
CA ASN A 73 -1.09 27.89 24.86
C ASN A 73 -2.51 28.38 24.48
N VAL A 74 -2.64 29.58 23.91
CA VAL A 74 -3.93 30.10 23.43
C VAL A 74 -4.06 29.75 21.96
N ARG A 75 -5.13 29.05 21.58
CA ARG A 75 -5.41 28.64 20.20
C ARG A 75 -5.37 29.87 19.27
N GLY A 76 -4.55 29.80 18.22
CA GLY A 76 -4.34 30.92 17.29
C GLY A 76 -3.32 31.97 17.73
N SER A 77 -2.58 31.74 18.82
CA SER A 77 -1.43 32.58 19.19
C SER A 77 -0.42 32.58 18.05
N ALA A 78 -0.04 33.76 17.59
CA ALA A 78 1.08 33.90 16.68
C ALA A 78 2.36 33.37 17.35
N PRO A 79 3.25 32.69 16.61
CA PRO A 79 4.57 32.35 17.11
C PRO A 79 5.33 33.64 17.44
N ILE A 80 6.08 33.59 18.53
CA ILE A 80 6.94 34.66 19.00
C ILE A 80 8.38 34.24 18.73
N VAL A 81 9.15 35.17 18.16
CA VAL A 81 10.59 35.01 17.97
C VAL A 81 11.31 35.83 19.04
N ALA A 82 12.18 35.17 19.80
CA ALA A 82 12.94 35.80 20.87
C ALA A 82 14.41 35.39 20.79
N ASP A 83 15.30 36.35 21.04
CA ASP A 83 16.73 36.05 21.18
C ASP A 83 17.04 35.48 22.58
N TYR A 84 18.14 34.74 22.67
CA TYR A 84 18.61 34.19 23.94
C TYR A 84 19.35 35.25 24.76
N PRO A 85 19.25 35.19 26.09
CA PRO A 85 20.15 35.93 26.96
C PRO A 85 21.61 35.57 26.64
N GLU A 86 22.52 36.54 26.63
CA GLU A 86 23.95 36.33 26.31
C GLU A 86 24.60 35.23 27.17
N ARG A 87 24.19 35.11 28.44
CA ARG A 87 24.66 34.04 29.34
C ARG A 87 24.34 32.62 28.87
N ALA A 88 23.38 32.44 27.95
CA ALA A 88 23.00 31.15 27.41
C ALA A 88 23.77 30.79 26.12
N LYS A 89 24.38 31.78 25.46
CA LYS A 89 25.11 31.64 24.18
C LYS A 89 26.55 31.16 24.39
N VAL A 90 26.74 30.08 25.17
CA VAL A 90 28.06 29.52 25.46
C VAL A 90 28.55 28.70 24.26
N LEU A 91 29.66 29.13 23.66
CA LEU A 91 30.30 28.49 22.51
C LEU A 91 31.63 27.83 22.89
N VAL A 92 31.85 26.66 22.33
CA VAL A 92 33.08 25.88 22.41
C VAL A 92 33.84 26.03 21.10
N ASP A 93 35.00 26.68 21.13
CA ASP A 93 35.92 26.71 19.99
C ASP A 93 36.63 25.36 19.88
N ILE A 94 36.46 24.69 18.74
CA ILE A 94 37.03 23.37 18.50
C ILE A 94 38.51 23.52 18.15
N THR A 95 39.35 22.88 18.95
CA THR A 95 40.81 22.90 18.87
C THR A 95 41.35 21.50 19.13
N HIS A 96 42.55 21.21 18.62
CA HIS A 96 43.20 19.91 18.80
C HIS A 96 44.51 20.05 19.59
N PRO A 97 44.80 19.16 20.56
CA PRO A 97 46.02 19.25 21.37
C PRO A 97 47.30 19.06 20.55
N GLU A 98 47.26 18.23 19.51
CA GLU A 98 48.43 17.88 18.68
C GLU A 98 48.48 18.59 17.33
N TYR A 99 47.34 19.15 16.86
CA TYR A 99 47.23 19.74 15.52
C TYR A 99 46.72 21.19 15.63
N PRO A 100 47.60 22.17 15.91
CA PRO A 100 47.20 23.56 16.10
C PRO A 100 46.45 24.18 14.91
N ALA A 101 46.72 23.70 13.69
CA ALA A 101 46.04 24.14 12.47
C ALA A 101 44.51 23.92 12.52
N MET A 102 44.01 23.01 13.36
CA MET A 102 42.56 22.85 13.57
C MET A 102 41.88 24.13 14.08
N ALA A 103 42.58 24.94 14.87
CA ALA A 103 42.03 26.21 15.37
C ALA A 103 41.78 27.22 14.24
N GLU A 104 42.49 27.10 13.11
CA GLU A 104 42.34 27.99 11.95
C GLU A 104 41.02 27.76 11.19
N LEU A 105 40.44 26.56 11.33
CA LEU A 105 39.12 26.24 10.77
C LEU A 105 37.98 26.97 11.49
N LYS A 106 38.23 27.53 12.68
CA LYS A 106 37.27 28.30 13.49
C LYS A 106 35.93 27.57 13.70
N LEU A 107 35.99 26.23 13.78
CA LEU A 107 34.83 25.41 14.07
C LEU A 107 34.35 25.68 15.50
N ARG A 108 33.04 25.76 15.68
CA ARG A 108 32.41 26.05 16.98
C ARG A 108 31.21 25.15 17.21
N TRP A 109 30.90 24.91 18.48
CA TRP A 109 29.66 24.27 18.87
C TRP A 109 29.09 24.89 20.15
N PHE A 110 27.78 24.86 20.35
CA PHE A 110 27.19 25.35 21.60
C PHE A 110 27.26 24.30 22.71
N ALA A 111 27.28 24.73 23.97
CA ALA A 111 27.56 23.84 25.09
C ALA A 111 26.40 22.90 25.48
N VAL A 112 25.13 23.29 25.24
CA VAL A 112 23.97 22.63 25.85
C VAL A 112 23.00 22.03 24.80
N PRO A 113 22.82 20.69 24.76
CA PRO A 113 21.92 20.00 23.82
C PRO A 113 20.50 19.85 24.37
N ALA A 114 19.81 20.94 24.71
CA ALA A 114 18.47 20.82 25.25
C ALA A 114 17.45 20.54 24.14
N ILE A 115 16.94 19.31 24.04
CA ILE A 115 15.87 18.94 23.08
C ILE A 115 14.57 19.62 23.51
N SER A 116 13.85 20.22 22.56
CA SER A 116 12.72 21.10 22.89
C SER A 116 11.42 20.86 22.14
N ASN A 117 11.43 20.14 21.02
CA ASN A 117 10.24 19.95 20.18
C ASN A 117 9.58 18.56 20.31
N PHE A 118 10.02 17.72 21.25
CA PHE A 118 9.43 16.40 21.49
C PHE A 118 8.18 16.49 22.36
N CYS A 119 7.23 15.59 22.11
CA CYS A 119 6.03 15.43 22.93
C CYS A 119 6.24 14.32 23.96
N LEU A 120 6.09 14.61 25.25
CA LEU A 120 6.07 13.59 26.29
C LEU A 120 4.67 12.95 26.35
N ASP A 121 4.58 11.65 26.08
CA ASP A 121 3.34 10.88 26.19
C ASP A 121 3.41 9.95 27.42
N VAL A 122 2.51 10.18 28.37
CA VAL A 122 2.37 9.40 29.60
C VAL A 122 1.04 8.67 29.57
N GLY A 123 1.03 7.49 28.95
CA GLY A 123 -0.15 6.62 28.93
C GLY A 123 -1.36 7.23 28.19
N GLY A 124 -1.11 8.04 27.15
CA GLY A 124 -2.12 8.77 26.39
C GLY A 124 -2.30 10.23 26.83
N LEU A 125 -1.71 10.64 27.96
CA LEU A 125 -1.62 12.05 28.34
C LEU A 125 -0.44 12.69 27.61
N GLN A 126 -0.71 13.62 26.71
CA GLN A 126 0.31 14.24 25.86
C GLN A 126 0.72 15.62 26.37
N TYR A 127 2.03 15.86 26.46
CA TYR A 127 2.65 17.12 26.86
C TYR A 127 3.58 17.59 25.73
N PRO A 128 3.03 18.33 24.74
CA PRO A 128 3.72 18.62 23.48
C PRO A 128 4.87 19.63 23.58
N CYS A 129 5.07 20.25 24.75
CA CYS A 129 6.26 21.04 25.04
C CYS A 129 6.84 20.56 26.35
N SER A 130 7.84 19.69 26.24
CA SER A 130 8.51 19.10 27.40
C SER A 130 10.03 19.16 27.22
N PRO A 131 10.65 20.35 27.12
CA PRO A 131 12.08 20.45 26.89
C PRO A 131 12.88 19.78 28.01
N PHE A 132 13.91 19.06 27.61
CA PHE A 132 14.83 18.39 28.52
C PHE A 132 16.27 18.54 28.05
N ASN A 133 17.18 18.55 29.02
CA ASN A 133 18.61 18.69 28.78
C ASN A 133 19.34 17.37 29.05
N GLY A 134 20.44 17.20 28.34
CA GLY A 134 21.44 16.18 28.59
C GLY A 134 22.83 16.77 28.35
N TRP A 135 23.76 15.89 28.00
CA TRP A 135 25.13 16.24 27.61
C TRP A 135 25.33 15.79 26.17
N PHE A 136 26.19 16.47 25.43
CA PHE A 136 26.54 16.01 24.09
C PHE A 136 27.34 14.70 24.19
N MET A 137 27.17 13.87 23.17
CA MET A 137 28.14 12.84 22.84
C MET A 137 29.13 13.42 21.81
N ASP A 138 30.40 13.09 21.93
CA ASP A 138 31.45 13.52 20.99
C ASP A 138 31.08 13.22 19.53
N SER A 139 30.60 12.02 19.24
CA SER A 139 30.25 11.60 17.89
C SER A 139 28.98 12.26 17.36
N GLU A 140 28.11 12.77 18.23
CA GLU A 140 26.99 13.61 17.79
C GLU A 140 27.51 14.95 17.25
N VAL A 141 28.40 15.62 17.98
CA VAL A 141 28.97 16.91 17.55
C VAL A 141 29.92 16.73 16.37
N ALA A 142 30.92 15.85 16.51
CA ALA A 142 31.98 15.66 15.51
C ALA A 142 31.48 14.92 14.28
N SER A 143 30.90 13.74 14.45
CA SER A 143 30.64 12.83 13.34
C SER A 143 29.33 13.16 12.62
N ARG A 144 28.24 13.39 13.36
CA ARG A 144 26.92 13.66 12.75
C ARG A 144 26.70 15.11 12.36
N ASN A 145 27.11 16.06 13.21
CA ASN A 145 26.87 17.47 12.92
C ASN A 145 27.99 18.09 12.07
N LEU A 146 29.26 17.98 12.49
CA LEU A 146 30.35 18.63 11.77
C LEU A 146 30.80 17.87 10.51
N ALA A 147 30.91 16.54 10.58
CA ALA A 147 31.52 15.74 9.52
C ALA A 147 30.57 15.27 8.42
N ASP A 148 29.29 14.99 8.70
CA ASP A 148 28.37 14.46 7.69
C ASP A 148 28.25 15.37 6.47
N VAL A 149 28.26 14.74 5.29
CA VAL A 149 28.16 15.40 3.97
C VAL A 149 26.87 16.21 3.80
N GLN A 150 25.81 15.86 4.52
CA GLN A 150 24.52 16.56 4.48
C GLN A 150 24.41 17.68 5.54
N ARG A 151 25.42 17.82 6.42
CA ARG A 151 25.51 18.88 7.43
C ARG A 151 26.67 19.82 7.10
N TYR A 152 27.65 19.98 7.99
CA TYR A 152 28.74 20.96 7.77
C TYR A 152 29.85 20.44 6.86
N ASN A 153 29.94 19.11 6.64
CA ASN A 153 30.87 18.48 5.70
C ASN A 153 32.34 18.93 5.83
N VAL A 154 32.84 19.10 7.06
CA VAL A 154 34.17 19.71 7.30
C VAL A 154 35.35 18.75 7.16
N LEU A 155 35.11 17.47 6.86
CA LEU A 155 36.15 16.43 6.91
C LEU A 155 37.33 16.70 5.98
N GLU A 156 37.11 17.26 4.79
CA GLU A 156 38.21 17.57 3.88
C GLU A 156 39.14 18.64 4.46
N ASP A 157 38.59 19.69 5.07
CA ASP A 157 39.37 20.77 5.69
C ASP A 157 40.09 20.30 6.96
N VAL A 158 39.42 19.45 7.75
CA VAL A 158 40.01 18.70 8.87
C VAL A 158 41.18 17.85 8.36
N GLY A 159 40.99 17.08 7.29
CA GLY A 159 42.05 16.26 6.69
C GLY A 159 43.27 17.08 6.24
N ARG A 160 43.04 18.27 5.66
CA ARG A 160 44.12 19.20 5.29
C ARG A 160 44.84 19.78 6.51
N ALA A 161 44.10 20.14 7.57
CA ALA A 161 44.69 20.62 8.83
C ALA A 161 45.57 19.56 9.51
N LEU A 162 45.22 18.28 9.34
CA LEU A 162 45.99 17.11 9.78
C LEU A 162 47.13 16.74 8.83
N ARG A 163 47.33 17.48 7.72
CA ARG A 163 48.32 17.21 6.67
C ARG A 163 48.14 15.84 6.00
N LEU A 164 46.89 15.40 5.84
CA LEU A 164 46.54 14.18 5.12
C LEU A 164 46.39 14.44 3.61
N ASP A 165 46.65 13.41 2.80
CA ASP A 165 46.33 13.46 1.37
C ASP A 165 44.84 13.17 1.15
N VAL A 166 44.04 14.24 1.10
CA VAL A 166 42.58 14.17 0.92
C VAL A 166 42.15 13.74 -0.50
N ARG A 167 43.09 13.60 -1.44
CA ARG A 167 42.81 13.14 -2.81
C ARG A 167 43.10 11.66 -3.01
N ALA A 168 43.62 10.98 -2.00
CA ALA A 168 43.98 9.56 -2.06
C ALA A 168 42.99 8.69 -1.25
N PRO A 169 41.94 8.10 -1.86
CA PRO A 169 40.97 7.27 -1.15
C PRO A 169 41.59 6.09 -0.39
N ARG A 170 42.68 5.52 -0.92
CA ARG A 170 43.43 4.42 -0.27
C ARG A 170 44.16 4.84 1.01
N ALA A 171 44.29 6.15 1.28
CA ALA A 171 44.91 6.65 2.50
C ALA A 171 43.97 6.65 3.72
N GLN A 172 42.69 6.25 3.54
CA GLN A 172 41.66 6.25 4.59
C GLN A 172 41.60 7.60 5.35
N TRP A 173 41.81 8.69 4.60
CA TRP A 173 41.96 10.01 5.19
C TRP A 173 40.66 10.48 5.86
N GLN A 174 39.50 10.02 5.38
CA GLN A 174 38.19 10.35 5.94
C GLN A 174 38.02 9.76 7.34
N ASP A 175 38.36 8.48 7.52
CA ASP A 175 38.29 7.80 8.82
C ASP A 175 39.26 8.43 9.83
N ARG A 176 40.48 8.75 9.38
CA ARG A 176 41.48 9.43 10.21
C ARG A 176 41.04 10.84 10.59
N ALA A 177 40.52 11.61 9.64
CA ALA A 177 40.01 12.96 9.90
C ALA A 177 38.82 12.92 10.87
N ALA A 178 37.89 11.98 10.69
CA ALA A 178 36.76 11.81 11.59
C ALA A 178 37.21 11.45 13.01
N LEU A 179 38.17 10.53 13.17
CA LEU A 179 38.71 10.16 14.48
C LEU A 179 39.31 11.36 15.22
N GLU A 180 40.20 12.10 14.56
CA GLU A 180 40.86 13.28 15.14
C GLU A 180 39.87 14.42 15.42
N LEU A 181 38.80 14.56 14.63
CA LEU A 181 37.74 15.54 14.89
C LEU A 181 36.96 15.19 16.17
N ASN A 182 36.68 13.90 16.43
CA ASN A 182 36.07 13.47 17.70
C ASN A 182 36.99 13.78 18.89
N ALA A 183 38.30 13.51 18.76
CA ALA A 183 39.29 13.86 19.77
C ALA A 183 39.37 15.38 20.01
N ALA A 184 39.31 16.20 18.95
CA ALA A 184 39.28 17.66 19.04
C ALA A 184 38.07 18.16 19.84
N VAL A 185 36.89 17.60 19.57
CA VAL A 185 35.65 17.95 20.28
C VAL A 185 35.76 17.62 21.77
N LEU A 186 36.16 16.39 22.11
CA LEU A 186 36.35 15.98 23.52
C LEU A 186 37.34 16.91 24.24
N HIS A 187 38.51 17.14 23.65
CA HIS A 187 39.54 18.02 24.20
C HIS A 187 38.99 19.44 24.43
N SER A 188 38.24 19.98 23.47
CA SER A 188 37.76 21.37 23.52
C SER A 188 36.72 21.59 24.60
N PHE A 189 35.79 20.65 24.76
CA PHE A 189 34.81 20.66 25.85
C PHE A 189 35.49 20.51 27.21
N GLN A 190 36.44 19.58 27.35
CA GLN A 190 37.21 19.38 28.59
C GLN A 190 38.02 20.63 28.97
N ARG A 191 38.69 21.27 28.00
CA ARG A 191 39.48 22.48 28.21
C ARG A 191 38.63 23.63 28.74
N GLN A 192 37.37 23.73 28.32
CA GLN A 192 36.41 24.71 28.82
C GLN A 192 35.61 24.25 30.05
N GLN A 193 35.94 23.10 30.63
CA GLN A 193 35.26 22.51 31.79
C GLN A 193 33.76 22.28 31.55
N LEU A 194 33.39 21.93 30.31
CA LEU A 194 32.03 21.58 29.91
C LEU A 194 31.87 20.06 29.83
N THR A 195 30.76 19.55 30.36
CA THR A 195 30.48 18.11 30.36
C THR A 195 30.12 17.62 28.96
N ILE A 196 30.81 16.57 28.54
CA ILE A 196 30.57 15.81 27.30
C ILE A 196 30.84 14.34 27.61
N VAL A 197 30.23 13.41 26.87
CA VAL A 197 30.49 11.97 26.97
C VAL A 197 31.12 11.46 25.69
N ASP A 198 32.09 10.55 25.81
CA ASP A 198 32.61 9.82 24.67
C ASP A 198 31.68 8.65 24.29
N HIS A 199 31.65 8.31 23.01
CA HIS A 199 30.78 7.28 22.46
C HIS A 199 31.01 5.87 23.03
N HIS A 200 32.21 5.54 23.52
CA HIS A 200 32.47 4.25 24.19
C HIS A 200 31.80 4.21 25.57
N THR A 201 32.03 5.22 26.40
CA THR A 201 31.41 5.34 27.73
C THR A 201 29.88 5.37 27.63
N ALA A 202 29.34 6.09 26.65
CA ALA A 202 27.89 6.12 26.38
C ALA A 202 27.35 4.73 26.01
N SER A 203 28.04 4.03 25.11
CA SER A 203 27.69 2.66 24.70
C SER A 203 27.69 1.69 25.88
N ASP A 204 28.73 1.71 26.72
CA ASP A 204 28.82 0.84 27.90
C ASP A 204 27.80 1.18 28.99
N SER A 205 27.45 2.46 29.13
CA SER A 205 26.34 2.88 29.98
C SER A 205 25.02 2.29 29.48
N PHE A 206 24.79 2.32 28.17
CA PHE A 206 23.60 1.76 27.57
C PHE A 206 23.54 0.23 27.68
N VAL A 207 24.64 -0.50 27.46
CA VAL A 207 24.66 -1.96 27.62
C VAL A 207 24.33 -2.38 29.05
N ARG A 208 24.81 -1.63 30.07
CA ARG A 208 24.41 -1.85 31.46
C ARG A 208 22.92 -1.58 31.70
N HIS A 209 22.39 -0.53 31.08
CA HIS A 209 20.95 -0.24 31.12
C HIS A 209 20.14 -1.37 30.47
N HIS A 210 20.53 -1.82 29.29
CA HIS A 210 19.93 -2.94 28.57
C HIS A 210 19.91 -4.20 29.42
N ALA A 211 21.06 -4.60 30.00
CA ALA A 211 21.13 -5.77 30.88
C ALA A 211 20.19 -5.66 32.08
N LYS A 212 20.11 -4.47 32.70
CA LYS A 212 19.20 -4.21 33.82
C LYS A 212 17.73 -4.28 33.40
N GLU A 213 17.36 -3.69 32.27
CA GLU A 213 15.98 -3.74 31.74
C GLU A 213 15.58 -5.16 31.34
N MET A 214 16.49 -5.90 30.70
CA MET A 214 16.28 -7.33 30.41
C MET A 214 16.08 -8.13 31.70
N GLN A 215 16.84 -7.86 32.77
CA GLN A 215 16.66 -8.55 34.05
C GLN A 215 15.36 -8.18 34.77
N THR A 216 14.96 -6.91 34.72
CA THR A 216 13.84 -6.39 35.51
C THR A 216 12.49 -6.42 34.80
N ARG A 217 12.48 -6.28 33.47
CA ARG A 217 11.27 -6.19 32.63
C ARG A 217 11.20 -7.27 31.55
N GLY A 218 12.31 -7.92 31.22
CA GLY A 218 12.38 -8.96 30.18
C GLY A 218 12.51 -8.41 28.75
N PHE A 219 12.57 -7.09 28.58
CA PHE A 219 12.72 -6.41 27.30
C PHE A 219 13.35 -5.02 27.49
N CYS A 220 13.93 -4.46 26.43
CA CYS A 220 14.46 -3.09 26.41
C CYS A 220 14.25 -2.48 25.02
N PRO A 221 13.43 -1.42 24.89
CA PRO A 221 13.20 -0.76 23.61
C PRO A 221 14.45 0.00 23.19
N ALA A 222 14.87 -0.16 21.93
CA ALA A 222 16.10 0.45 21.45
C ALA A 222 16.17 0.54 19.93
N ASP A 223 16.63 1.69 19.44
CA ASP A 223 16.93 1.91 18.02
C ASP A 223 18.43 1.76 17.79
N TRP A 224 18.83 0.63 17.20
CA TRP A 224 20.22 0.30 16.94
C TRP A 224 20.93 1.34 16.06
N VAL A 225 20.22 1.93 15.10
CA VAL A 225 20.78 2.94 14.18
C VAL A 225 21.14 4.21 14.94
N TRP A 226 20.35 4.57 15.95
CA TRP A 226 20.58 5.76 16.74
C TRP A 226 21.66 5.54 17.81
N LEU A 227 21.65 4.36 18.43
CA LEU A 227 22.51 4.03 19.58
C LEU A 227 23.93 3.62 19.20
N THR A 228 24.12 3.00 18.04
CA THR A 228 25.46 2.62 17.57
C THR A 228 26.19 3.85 17.05
N PRO A 229 27.39 4.18 17.56
CA PRO A 229 28.08 5.38 17.12
C PRO A 229 28.54 5.25 15.66
N PRO A 230 28.45 6.34 14.88
CA PRO A 230 28.80 6.34 13.45
C PRO A 230 30.30 6.15 13.21
N ILE A 231 31.14 6.47 14.20
CA ILE A 231 32.58 6.21 14.20
C ILE A 231 32.90 5.15 15.25
N GLY A 232 33.79 4.21 14.92
CA GLY A 232 34.23 3.20 15.88
C GLY A 232 33.15 2.22 16.33
N GLY A 233 31.98 2.15 15.67
CA GLY A 233 30.86 1.29 16.08
C GLY A 233 31.28 -0.15 16.39
N ALA A 234 32.02 -0.80 15.49
CA ALA A 234 32.51 -2.17 15.69
C ALA A 234 33.44 -2.37 16.90
N THR A 235 33.96 -1.29 17.50
CA THR A 235 34.78 -1.32 18.72
C THR A 235 33.97 -1.09 20.00
N THR A 236 32.65 -0.89 19.86
CA THR A 236 31.73 -0.73 20.99
C THR A 236 30.95 -2.02 21.24
N SER A 237 30.65 -2.29 22.50
CA SER A 237 29.88 -3.47 22.94
C SER A 237 28.46 -3.50 22.35
N ILE A 238 27.87 -2.32 22.11
CA ILE A 238 26.51 -2.17 21.60
C ILE A 238 26.35 -2.61 20.14
N PHE A 239 27.40 -2.56 19.32
CA PHE A 239 27.33 -2.94 17.90
C PHE A 239 26.88 -4.39 17.70
N HIS A 240 27.30 -5.28 18.60
CA HIS A 240 26.98 -6.71 18.56
C HIS A 240 25.68 -7.07 19.29
N GLN A 241 25.00 -6.09 19.89
CA GLN A 241 23.78 -6.31 20.65
C GLN A 241 22.55 -6.24 19.72
N GLU A 242 21.86 -7.36 19.54
CA GLU A 242 20.56 -7.36 18.87
C GLU A 242 19.52 -6.68 19.75
N MET A 243 18.69 -5.84 19.13
CA MET A 243 17.70 -5.01 19.81
C MET A 243 16.45 -4.86 18.97
N VAL A 244 15.31 -4.67 19.63
CA VAL A 244 14.03 -4.44 18.95
C VAL A 244 13.63 -2.99 19.16
N ASN A 245 13.35 -2.29 18.05
CA ASN A 245 12.83 -0.94 18.08
C ASN A 245 11.31 -0.97 18.28
N PHE A 246 10.86 -0.60 19.48
CA PHE A 246 9.46 -0.43 19.83
C PHE A 246 9.35 0.64 20.92
N CYS A 247 8.17 1.21 21.11
CA CYS A 247 7.98 2.32 22.03
C CYS A 247 7.20 1.87 23.28
N ILE A 248 7.67 2.27 24.46
CA ILE A 248 7.00 1.99 25.75
C ILE A 248 6.69 3.31 26.43
N LYS A 249 5.46 3.47 26.92
CA LYS A 249 5.03 4.68 27.63
C LYS A 249 5.38 4.56 29.13
N PRO A 250 5.79 5.67 29.80
CA PRO A 250 5.94 7.01 29.26
C PRO A 250 7.13 7.14 28.30
N THR A 251 6.97 7.93 27.24
CA THR A 251 7.96 8.09 26.16
C THR A 251 8.01 9.53 25.65
N PHE A 252 9.11 9.89 24.99
CA PHE A 252 9.15 11.08 24.16
C PHE A 252 8.92 10.70 22.69
N LEU A 253 7.93 11.33 22.06
CA LEU A 253 7.60 11.18 20.65
C LEU A 253 8.22 12.31 19.85
N THR A 254 8.85 11.96 18.72
CA THR A 254 9.31 12.92 17.71
C THR A 254 8.12 13.63 17.06
N PRO A 255 8.24 14.89 16.64
CA PRO A 255 7.16 15.58 15.96
C PRO A 255 6.88 15.02 14.56
N ASP A 256 5.60 14.88 14.21
CA ASP A 256 5.11 14.28 12.96
C ASP A 256 5.05 15.24 11.74
N HIS A 257 5.52 16.49 11.87
CA HIS A 257 5.32 17.55 10.85
C HIS A 257 6.60 18.38 10.58
N THR A 258 6.82 18.72 9.31
CA THR A 258 7.82 19.71 8.84
C THR A 258 7.36 21.15 9.14
N ILE A 259 8.30 22.11 9.26
CA ILE A 259 7.98 23.50 9.68
C ILE A 259 7.22 24.26 8.60
N SER A 260 7.37 23.87 7.33
CA SER A 260 6.63 24.39 6.16
C SER A 260 5.12 24.27 6.36
N HIS A 261 4.64 23.17 6.95
CA HIS A 261 3.23 22.98 7.30
C HIS A 261 2.74 23.96 8.40
N LEU A 262 3.65 24.52 9.21
CA LEU A 262 3.33 25.48 10.29
C LEU A 262 3.34 26.93 9.78
N LEU A 263 4.10 27.22 8.72
CA LEU A 263 4.19 28.54 8.07
C LEU A 263 3.02 28.86 7.14
N GLU A 264 2.21 27.88 6.76
CA GLU A 264 0.98 28.08 5.98
C GLU A 264 -0.19 28.60 6.83
N HIS A 265 -0.03 28.67 8.17
CA HIS A 265 -1.05 29.12 9.13
C HIS A 265 -0.77 30.37 10.03
N PRO A 266 0.03 31.40 9.67
CA PRO A 266 0.13 32.63 10.47
C PRO A 266 -0.97 33.68 10.23
N LYS A 267 -1.88 33.51 9.25
CA LYS A 267 -2.72 34.63 8.73
C LYS A 267 -4.24 34.56 8.92
N ASN A 268 -4.78 33.69 9.77
CA ASN A 268 -6.22 33.66 10.05
C ASN A 268 -6.61 34.24 11.43
N ALA A 269 -6.00 35.36 11.83
CA ALA A 269 -6.36 36.11 13.03
C ALA A 269 -6.62 37.61 12.73
N LYS A 270 -7.39 37.90 11.67
CA LYS A 270 -8.17 39.13 11.59
C LYS A 270 -9.60 38.74 11.20
N GLY A 271 -10.57 39.40 11.85
CA GLY A 271 -11.93 38.93 12.01
C GLY A 271 -12.58 38.44 10.72
N HIS A 272 -13.25 37.30 10.82
CA HIS A 272 -14.19 36.84 9.80
C HIS A 272 -15.43 37.75 9.83
N ALA A 273 -15.33 38.88 9.14
CA ALA A 273 -16.42 39.27 8.26
C ALA A 273 -16.40 38.29 7.06
N ALA A 274 -17.58 37.88 6.61
CA ALA A 274 -17.79 36.88 5.57
C ALA A 274 -17.03 37.14 4.25
N SER A 275 -16.85 36.05 3.47
CA SER A 275 -16.37 35.92 2.07
C SER A 275 -14.86 35.63 1.89
N ASN A 276 -14.39 34.65 1.10
CA ASN A 276 -14.93 33.92 -0.07
C ASN A 276 -14.51 32.43 -0.06
N HIS A 277 -15.44 31.51 -0.30
CA HIS A 277 -15.15 30.10 -0.62
C HIS A 277 -14.49 29.98 -2.01
N SER A 278 -13.68 28.95 -2.23
CA SER A 278 -13.20 28.58 -3.58
C SER A 278 -14.40 28.38 -4.52
N THR A 279 -14.51 29.19 -5.56
CA THR A 279 -15.67 29.25 -6.49
C THR A 279 -15.59 28.24 -7.64
N ARG A 280 -14.82 27.15 -7.52
CA ARG A 280 -14.66 26.16 -8.61
C ARG A 280 -15.79 25.12 -8.56
N PRO A 281 -16.59 24.97 -9.64
CA PRO A 281 -17.61 23.94 -9.70
C PRO A 281 -16.99 22.54 -9.58
N VAL A 282 -17.56 21.69 -8.71
CA VAL A 282 -17.14 20.30 -8.54
C VAL A 282 -18.11 19.38 -9.28
N ARG A 283 -17.57 18.43 -10.03
CA ARG A 283 -18.32 17.41 -10.78
C ARG A 283 -17.87 16.03 -10.30
N ILE A 284 -18.78 15.21 -9.75
CA ILE A 284 -18.45 13.92 -9.14
C ILE A 284 -19.07 12.79 -9.97
N TYR A 285 -18.24 11.92 -10.53
CA TYR A 285 -18.71 10.79 -11.33
C TYR A 285 -18.14 9.46 -10.86
N TYR A 286 -18.93 8.39 -11.02
CA TYR A 286 -18.55 7.07 -10.53
C TYR A 286 -18.64 5.95 -11.56
N GLY A 287 -17.74 4.99 -11.44
CA GLY A 287 -17.76 3.70 -12.13
C GLY A 287 -17.89 2.59 -11.10
N SER A 288 -18.97 1.83 -11.12
CA SER A 288 -19.28 0.86 -10.07
C SER A 288 -20.10 -0.29 -10.63
N GLU A 289 -19.61 -1.52 -10.48
CA GLU A 289 -20.36 -2.70 -10.91
C GLU A 289 -21.36 -3.15 -9.84
N THR A 290 -20.95 -3.08 -8.57
CA THR A 290 -21.71 -3.64 -7.45
C THR A 290 -22.07 -2.58 -6.38
N GLY A 291 -22.05 -1.30 -6.76
CA GLY A 291 -22.47 -0.18 -5.90
C GLY A 291 -21.43 0.39 -4.92
N ASN A 292 -20.26 -0.22 -4.70
CA ASN A 292 -19.29 0.28 -3.70
C ASN A 292 -18.77 1.70 -4.03
N CYS A 293 -18.25 1.89 -5.25
CA CYS A 293 -17.75 3.19 -5.68
C CYS A 293 -18.89 4.23 -5.83
N GLU A 294 -20.09 3.77 -6.14
CA GLU A 294 -21.29 4.61 -6.12
C GLU A 294 -21.59 5.11 -4.71
N ALA A 295 -21.55 4.23 -3.71
CA ALA A 295 -21.75 4.61 -2.31
C ALA A 295 -20.69 5.59 -1.81
N PHE A 296 -19.42 5.37 -2.14
CA PHE A 296 -18.33 6.31 -1.86
C PHE A 296 -18.55 7.67 -2.54
N ALA A 297 -18.94 7.68 -3.81
CA ALA A 297 -19.23 8.91 -4.53
C ALA A 297 -20.47 9.64 -3.98
N GLN A 298 -21.51 8.92 -3.55
CA GLN A 298 -22.69 9.49 -2.89
C GLN A 298 -22.33 10.13 -1.54
N ALA A 299 -21.52 9.44 -0.74
CA ALA A 299 -21.08 9.98 0.55
C ALA A 299 -20.25 11.25 0.35
N LEU A 300 -19.31 11.23 -0.60
CA LEU A 300 -18.55 12.42 -0.99
C LEU A 300 -19.46 13.54 -1.51
N HIS A 301 -20.45 13.21 -2.33
CA HIS A 301 -21.43 14.16 -2.83
C HIS A 301 -22.12 14.86 -1.67
N LYS A 302 -22.67 14.15 -0.68
CA LYS A 302 -23.32 14.78 0.48
C LYS A 302 -22.37 15.61 1.34
N THR A 303 -21.12 15.19 1.47
CA THR A 303 -20.09 15.95 2.18
C THR A 303 -19.75 17.27 1.48
N LEU A 304 -19.83 17.32 0.15
CA LEU A 304 -19.46 18.49 -0.67
C LEU A 304 -20.67 19.28 -1.21
N ASP A 305 -21.89 18.74 -1.15
CA ASP A 305 -23.13 19.29 -1.70
C ASP A 305 -23.43 20.72 -1.18
N PRO A 306 -23.23 21.04 0.11
CA PRO A 306 -23.41 22.41 0.60
C PRO A 306 -22.43 23.45 0.02
N LEU A 307 -21.44 23.02 -0.78
CA LEU A 307 -20.24 23.78 -1.13
C LEU A 307 -20.00 23.91 -2.65
N HIS A 308 -21.03 23.72 -3.50
CA HIS A 308 -21.05 23.90 -4.98
C HIS A 308 -20.68 22.64 -5.82
N VAL A 309 -21.27 21.49 -5.53
CA VAL A 309 -21.33 20.40 -6.51
C VAL A 309 -22.34 20.75 -7.60
N VAL A 310 -21.92 20.76 -8.87
CA VAL A 310 -22.77 21.15 -10.00
C VAL A 310 -23.23 19.97 -10.86
N ALA A 311 -22.62 18.79 -10.69
CA ALA A 311 -23.05 17.57 -11.36
C ALA A 311 -22.62 16.31 -10.62
N PHE A 312 -23.49 15.30 -10.60
CA PHE A 312 -23.27 13.99 -10.02
C PHE A 312 -23.91 12.90 -10.88
N GLY A 313 -23.23 11.77 -11.11
CA GLY A 313 -23.81 10.64 -11.86
C GLY A 313 -22.82 9.53 -12.23
N PRO A 314 -23.26 8.50 -12.96
CA PRO A 314 -22.39 7.45 -13.46
C PRO A 314 -21.49 7.98 -14.58
N LEU A 315 -20.29 7.42 -14.72
CA LEU A 315 -19.29 7.89 -15.69
C LEU A 315 -19.80 7.89 -17.15
N ASN A 316 -20.63 6.92 -17.55
CA ASN A 316 -21.21 6.90 -18.90
C ASN A 316 -22.08 8.13 -19.22
N ASP A 317 -22.65 8.79 -18.22
CA ASP A 317 -23.49 9.98 -18.41
C ASP A 317 -22.65 11.27 -18.48
N PHE A 318 -21.35 11.18 -18.20
CA PHE A 318 -20.46 12.32 -18.26
C PHE A 318 -20.16 12.74 -19.70
N ASP A 319 -20.40 14.02 -19.98
CA ASP A 319 -20.13 14.64 -21.28
C ASP A 319 -18.75 15.33 -21.30
N LEU A 320 -17.76 14.60 -21.84
CA LEU A 320 -16.39 15.09 -22.06
C LEU A 320 -16.33 16.30 -23.00
N ALA A 321 -17.20 16.35 -24.02
CA ALA A 321 -17.17 17.42 -25.01
C ALA A 321 -17.71 18.72 -24.42
N ALA A 322 -18.78 18.64 -23.63
CA ALA A 322 -19.32 19.79 -22.91
C ALA A 322 -18.30 20.37 -21.92
N LEU A 323 -17.56 19.52 -21.18
CA LEU A 323 -16.53 19.99 -20.24
C LEU A 323 -15.36 20.69 -20.96
N ALA A 324 -14.95 20.20 -22.13
CA ALA A 324 -13.91 20.85 -22.91
C ALA A 324 -14.37 22.16 -23.54
N ALA A 325 -15.65 22.27 -23.92
CA ALA A 325 -16.22 23.53 -24.42
C ALA A 325 -16.34 24.58 -23.30
N ASP A 326 -16.64 24.15 -22.07
CA ASP A 326 -16.73 24.99 -20.88
C ASP A 326 -15.33 25.31 -20.33
N GLN A 327 -14.77 26.46 -20.68
CA GLN A 327 -13.44 26.91 -20.25
C GLN A 327 -13.39 27.40 -18.79
N THR A 328 -14.45 27.21 -17.99
CA THR A 328 -14.43 27.58 -16.57
C THR A 328 -13.56 26.63 -15.76
N LYS A 329 -12.68 27.20 -14.92
CA LYS A 329 -11.85 26.40 -14.01
C LYS A 329 -12.73 25.56 -13.10
N SER A 330 -12.60 24.24 -13.20
CA SER A 330 -13.48 23.30 -12.50
C SER A 330 -12.74 22.06 -12.03
N SER A 331 -13.37 21.32 -11.13
CA SER A 331 -12.84 20.08 -10.58
C SER A 331 -13.66 18.89 -11.04
N LEU A 332 -12.98 17.83 -11.48
CA LEU A 332 -13.57 16.54 -11.83
C LEU A 332 -13.09 15.48 -10.83
N VAL A 333 -14.01 14.92 -10.05
CA VAL A 333 -13.74 13.79 -9.16
C VAL A 333 -14.28 12.53 -9.80
N VAL A 334 -13.41 11.54 -9.99
CA VAL A 334 -13.75 10.21 -10.51
C VAL A 334 -13.53 9.17 -9.41
N VAL A 335 -14.57 8.40 -9.09
CA VAL A 335 -14.49 7.28 -8.14
C VAL A 335 -14.85 6.00 -8.90
N THR A 336 -13.87 5.16 -9.24
CA THR A 336 -14.14 3.97 -10.07
C THR A 336 -13.56 2.68 -9.49
N SER A 337 -14.32 1.59 -9.61
CA SER A 337 -13.79 0.25 -9.41
C SER A 337 -13.07 -0.26 -10.66
N THR A 338 -12.29 -1.32 -10.51
CA THR A 338 -11.77 -2.12 -11.63
C THR A 338 -12.53 -3.45 -11.69
N PHE A 339 -12.91 -3.91 -12.88
CA PHE A 339 -13.73 -5.11 -13.05
C PHE A 339 -13.13 -6.09 -14.08
N GLY A 340 -13.46 -7.38 -13.96
CA GLY A 340 -12.97 -8.43 -14.85
C GLY A 340 -11.43 -8.54 -14.88
N ALA A 341 -10.85 -8.65 -16.07
CA ALA A 341 -9.40 -8.72 -16.30
C ALA A 341 -8.68 -7.35 -16.23
N GLY A 342 -9.22 -6.37 -15.49
CA GLY A 342 -8.67 -5.01 -15.41
C GLY A 342 -9.45 -3.95 -16.19
N GLY A 343 -10.64 -4.27 -16.69
CA GLY A 343 -11.50 -3.37 -17.43
C GLY A 343 -12.32 -2.42 -16.55
N PRO A 344 -13.02 -1.45 -17.18
CA PRO A 344 -13.96 -0.59 -16.48
C PRO A 344 -15.26 -1.32 -16.13
N PRO A 345 -15.97 -0.88 -15.07
CA PRO A 345 -17.35 -1.27 -14.82
C PRO A 345 -18.28 -0.93 -15.99
N ALA A 346 -19.42 -1.61 -16.09
CA ALA A 346 -20.39 -1.42 -17.18
C ALA A 346 -20.84 0.04 -17.31
N ASN A 347 -21.10 0.72 -16.19
CA ASN A 347 -21.48 2.13 -16.15
C ASN A 347 -20.32 3.14 -16.34
N ALA A 348 -19.12 2.65 -16.65
CA ALA A 348 -17.94 3.47 -16.98
C ALA A 348 -17.30 3.12 -18.34
N LYS A 349 -17.71 2.01 -18.97
CA LYS A 349 -17.12 1.48 -20.20
C LYS A 349 -17.14 2.50 -21.35
N THR A 350 -18.31 3.03 -21.68
CA THR A 350 -18.49 4.00 -22.77
C THR A 350 -17.70 5.29 -22.51
N PHE A 351 -17.60 5.72 -21.24
CA PHE A 351 -16.76 6.85 -20.88
C PHE A 351 -15.28 6.57 -21.14
N CYS A 352 -14.75 5.42 -20.71
CA CYS A 352 -13.37 5.05 -20.94
C CYS A 352 -13.03 4.99 -22.44
N ASP A 353 -13.93 4.43 -23.26
CA ASP A 353 -13.76 4.37 -24.72
C ASP A 353 -13.73 5.78 -25.35
N ARG A 354 -14.63 6.67 -24.93
CA ARG A 354 -14.65 8.07 -25.36
C ARG A 354 -13.40 8.83 -24.92
N LEU A 355 -12.97 8.65 -23.66
CA LEU A 355 -11.80 9.31 -23.10
C LEU A 355 -10.51 8.86 -23.79
N ALA A 356 -10.38 7.57 -24.12
CA ALA A 356 -9.21 7.02 -24.79
C ALA A 356 -8.96 7.62 -26.18
N SER A 357 -10.02 8.02 -26.88
CA SER A 357 -10.00 8.62 -28.22
C SER A 357 -10.15 10.14 -28.23
N PHE A 358 -10.28 10.77 -27.05
CA PHE A 358 -10.52 12.21 -26.92
C PHE A 358 -9.28 13.06 -27.26
N GLN A 359 -9.49 14.16 -27.98
CA GLN A 359 -8.43 15.07 -28.46
C GLN A 359 -8.64 16.55 -28.07
N GLY A 360 -9.59 16.85 -27.19
CA GLY A 360 -9.85 18.22 -26.73
C GLY A 360 -8.84 18.74 -25.70
N ASP A 361 -9.03 19.97 -25.23
CA ASP A 361 -8.24 20.59 -24.16
C ASP A 361 -9.02 20.61 -22.84
N LEU A 362 -8.38 20.14 -21.77
CA LEU A 362 -8.87 20.10 -20.40
C LEU A 362 -7.88 20.78 -19.43
N SER A 363 -7.00 21.66 -19.92
CA SER A 363 -5.99 22.36 -19.09
C SER A 363 -6.58 23.21 -17.95
N HIS A 364 -7.85 23.60 -18.05
CA HIS A 364 -8.63 24.29 -17.02
C HIS A 364 -9.25 23.36 -15.97
N VAL A 365 -9.13 22.04 -16.14
CA VAL A 365 -9.74 21.02 -15.27
C VAL A 365 -8.71 20.43 -14.31
N GLN A 366 -9.04 20.45 -13.02
CA GLN A 366 -8.31 19.73 -11.98
C GLN A 366 -8.99 18.39 -11.71
N ALA A 367 -8.30 17.28 -11.97
CA ALA A 367 -8.84 15.94 -11.84
C ALA A 367 -8.37 15.25 -10.55
N TYR A 368 -9.29 14.55 -9.90
CA TYR A 368 -9.07 13.71 -8.73
C TYR A 368 -9.58 12.31 -9.05
N VAL A 369 -8.74 11.29 -8.93
CA VAL A 369 -9.13 9.92 -9.31
C VAL A 369 -8.91 8.97 -8.13
N PHE A 370 -9.99 8.40 -7.63
CA PHE A 370 -9.96 7.30 -6.67
C PHE A 370 -10.25 5.98 -7.37
N GLY A 371 -9.33 5.04 -7.23
CA GLY A 371 -9.52 3.66 -7.67
C GLY A 371 -9.87 2.74 -6.51
N LEU A 372 -10.87 1.88 -6.69
CA LEU A 372 -11.09 0.71 -5.84
C LEU A 372 -10.73 -0.57 -6.60
N GLY A 373 -9.76 -1.33 -6.09
CA GLY A 373 -9.31 -2.58 -6.66
C GLY A 373 -9.06 -3.62 -5.58
N SER A 374 -8.55 -4.80 -5.97
CA SER A 374 -8.14 -5.84 -5.02
C SER A 374 -6.78 -6.40 -5.43
N THR A 375 -5.84 -6.48 -4.50
CA THR A 375 -4.51 -7.06 -4.77
C THR A 375 -4.54 -8.56 -5.09
N ASN A 376 -5.70 -9.21 -4.91
CA ASN A 376 -5.93 -10.58 -5.34
C ASN A 376 -5.91 -10.75 -6.87
N TYR A 377 -6.09 -9.67 -7.63
CA TYR A 377 -6.07 -9.67 -9.09
C TYR A 377 -4.77 -9.04 -9.61
N ALA A 378 -4.29 -9.48 -10.79
CA ALA A 378 -3.07 -8.94 -11.38
C ALA A 378 -3.21 -7.46 -11.78
N SER A 379 -4.36 -7.09 -12.34
CA SER A 379 -4.68 -5.73 -12.81
C SER A 379 -5.19 -4.83 -11.66
N PHE A 380 -4.43 -4.72 -10.57
CA PHE A 380 -4.82 -3.92 -9.41
C PHE A 380 -5.06 -2.45 -9.78
N ASN A 381 -6.29 -1.95 -9.57
CA ASN A 381 -6.71 -0.58 -9.86
C ASN A 381 -6.52 -0.12 -11.33
N ALA A 382 -6.45 -1.06 -12.28
CA ALA A 382 -6.13 -0.76 -13.68
C ALA A 382 -7.07 0.26 -14.35
N CYS A 383 -8.37 0.24 -14.03
CA CYS A 383 -9.34 1.20 -14.61
C CYS A 383 -9.02 2.64 -14.19
N ALA A 384 -8.80 2.87 -12.89
CA ALA A 384 -8.46 4.19 -12.36
C ALA A 384 -7.12 4.70 -12.88
N ILE A 385 -6.13 3.81 -12.99
CA ILE A 385 -4.82 4.11 -13.59
C ILE A 385 -4.97 4.53 -15.05
N ALA A 386 -5.79 3.81 -15.83
CA ALA A 386 -6.07 4.14 -17.23
C ALA A 386 -6.77 5.50 -17.36
N ILE A 387 -7.81 5.77 -16.56
CA ILE A 387 -8.52 7.05 -16.56
C ILE A 387 -7.56 8.21 -16.24
N ALA A 388 -6.76 8.08 -15.18
CA ALA A 388 -5.78 9.10 -14.80
C ALA A 388 -4.75 9.36 -15.92
N ALA A 389 -4.27 8.30 -16.59
CA ALA A 389 -3.35 8.42 -17.72
C ALA A 389 -4.01 9.08 -18.94
N HIS A 390 -5.26 8.73 -19.26
CA HIS A 390 -5.96 9.30 -20.40
C HIS A 390 -6.44 10.73 -20.17
N LEU A 391 -6.71 11.16 -18.92
CA LEU A 391 -7.02 12.55 -18.57
C LEU A 391 -5.80 13.49 -18.71
N LYS A 392 -4.57 12.97 -18.53
CA LYS A 392 -3.35 13.77 -18.73
C LYS A 392 -3.10 14.12 -20.20
N ARG A 393 -3.53 13.29 -21.15
CA ARG A 393 -3.34 13.52 -22.60
C ARG A 393 -3.99 14.84 -23.09
N PRO A 394 -5.26 15.15 -22.76
CA PRO A 394 -5.87 16.46 -23.02
C PRO A 394 -5.44 17.54 -22.02
N ARG A 395 -4.34 17.37 -21.28
CA ARG A 395 -3.74 18.37 -20.36
C ARG A 395 -4.51 18.66 -19.06
N ALA A 396 -5.43 17.81 -18.63
CA ALA A 396 -6.01 17.95 -17.28
C ALA A 396 -4.94 17.84 -16.19
N VAL A 397 -5.04 18.67 -15.16
CA VAL A 397 -4.11 18.68 -14.03
C VAL A 397 -4.55 17.62 -13.02
N LEU A 398 -3.83 16.51 -12.93
CA LEU A 398 -4.09 15.49 -11.91
C LEU A 398 -3.57 15.97 -10.56
N ALA A 399 -4.48 16.27 -9.61
CA ALA A 399 -4.12 16.81 -8.31
C ALA A 399 -3.90 15.72 -7.25
N VAL A 400 -4.80 14.73 -7.20
CA VAL A 400 -4.72 13.63 -6.24
C VAL A 400 -5.12 12.32 -6.91
N GLN A 401 -4.39 11.26 -6.59
CA GLN A 401 -4.76 9.89 -6.92
C GLN A 401 -4.91 9.08 -5.63
N GLY A 402 -6.08 8.49 -5.41
CA GLY A 402 -6.36 7.60 -4.29
C GLY A 402 -6.43 6.14 -4.74
N VAL A 403 -5.94 5.23 -3.91
CA VAL A 403 -5.88 3.79 -4.22
C VAL A 403 -6.45 3.01 -3.04
N GLY A 404 -7.64 2.46 -3.22
CA GLY A 404 -8.30 1.55 -2.30
C GLY A 404 -8.06 0.09 -2.67
N ASP A 405 -7.92 -0.74 -1.64
CA ASP A 405 -7.83 -2.19 -1.73
C ASP A 405 -9.00 -2.82 -0.97
N GLU A 406 -9.91 -3.50 -1.68
CA GLU A 406 -11.09 -4.17 -1.10
C GLU A 406 -10.72 -5.26 -0.08
N THR A 407 -9.47 -5.72 -0.06
CA THR A 407 -8.98 -6.73 0.89
C THR A 407 -8.40 -6.13 2.17
N LYS A 408 -8.32 -4.80 2.25
CA LYS A 408 -7.74 -4.03 3.35
C LYS A 408 -8.71 -2.93 3.78
N ASP A 409 -8.18 -1.83 4.31
CA ASP A 409 -8.96 -0.65 4.71
C ASP A 409 -9.27 0.27 3.51
N SER A 410 -10.22 -0.16 2.68
CA SER A 410 -10.68 0.66 1.54
C SER A 410 -11.41 1.93 1.96
N VAL A 411 -12.05 1.95 3.14
CA VAL A 411 -12.78 3.11 3.67
C VAL A 411 -11.79 4.18 4.14
N GLY A 412 -10.79 3.83 4.96
CA GLY A 412 -9.76 4.77 5.39
C GLY A 412 -8.92 5.33 4.22
N ALA A 413 -8.67 4.50 3.20
CA ALA A 413 -8.05 4.97 1.95
C ALA A 413 -8.93 6.01 1.23
N PHE A 414 -10.25 5.79 1.20
CA PHE A 414 -11.20 6.74 0.61
C PHE A 414 -11.32 8.02 1.44
N GLU A 415 -11.41 7.93 2.77
CA GLU A 415 -11.45 9.09 3.67
C GLU A 415 -10.19 9.96 3.56
N SER A 416 -9.02 9.33 3.42
CA SER A 416 -7.76 10.02 3.15
C SER A 416 -7.80 10.75 1.80
N PHE A 417 -8.36 10.12 0.77
CA PHE A 417 -8.59 10.75 -0.54
C PHE A 417 -9.55 11.94 -0.43
N VAL A 418 -10.69 11.79 0.24
CA VAL A 418 -11.67 12.87 0.47
C VAL A 418 -11.05 14.03 1.24
N SER A 419 -10.24 13.75 2.25
CA SER A 419 -9.51 14.77 3.03
C SER A 419 -8.57 15.59 2.15
N ASN A 420 -7.88 14.96 1.19
CA ASN A 420 -7.02 15.67 0.24
C ASN A 420 -7.84 16.50 -0.76
N VAL A 421 -8.95 15.97 -1.29
CA VAL A 421 -9.87 16.73 -2.15
C VAL A 421 -10.41 17.96 -1.42
N ALA A 422 -10.79 17.81 -0.15
CA ALA A 422 -11.31 18.91 0.66
C ALA A 422 -10.24 19.97 0.95
N LYS A 423 -9.00 19.56 1.26
CA LYS A 423 -7.86 20.48 1.45
C LYS A 423 -7.62 21.33 0.19
N ASP A 424 -7.59 20.73 -0.99
CA ASP A 424 -7.37 21.45 -2.26
C ASP A 424 -8.50 22.44 -2.60
N HIS A 425 -9.67 22.28 -1.98
CA HIS A 425 -10.83 23.16 -2.13
C HIS A 425 -11.02 24.12 -0.95
N ASP A 426 -10.09 24.17 0.01
CA ASP A 426 -10.18 24.96 1.25
C ASP A 426 -11.46 24.64 2.06
N LEU A 427 -11.88 23.37 2.05
CA LEU A 427 -13.08 22.91 2.71
C LEU A 427 -12.78 22.32 4.08
N LEU A 428 -13.47 22.82 5.10
CA LEU A 428 -13.49 22.22 6.41
C LEU A 428 -14.49 21.05 6.39
N LEU A 429 -13.96 19.83 6.35
CA LEU A 429 -14.78 18.65 6.58
C LEU A 429 -15.25 18.65 8.04
N PRO A 430 -16.55 18.44 8.31
CA PRO A 430 -16.99 18.15 9.66
C PRO A 430 -16.19 16.95 10.16
N GLN A 431 -15.51 17.08 11.31
CA GLN A 431 -14.93 15.92 11.95
C GLN A 431 -16.06 14.94 12.23
N HIS A 432 -16.07 13.81 11.50
CA HIS A 432 -16.96 12.70 11.81
C HIS A 432 -16.54 12.16 13.19
N LYS A 433 -17.13 12.72 14.25
CA LYS A 433 -17.13 12.11 15.57
C LYS A 433 -17.74 10.71 15.40
N THR A 434 -16.91 9.68 15.50
CA THR A 434 -17.26 8.27 15.77
C THR A 434 -18.55 7.77 15.12
N ASN A 435 -18.41 6.95 14.07
CA ASN A 435 -19.40 6.01 13.52
C ASN A 435 -20.81 6.11 14.13
N LYS A 436 -21.64 7.02 13.58
CA LYS A 436 -23.11 6.87 13.69
C LYS A 436 -23.59 5.91 12.61
N VAL A 437 -23.00 4.73 12.58
CA VAL A 437 -23.67 3.59 12.00
C VAL A 437 -24.78 3.21 12.97
N SER A 438 -25.98 2.93 12.47
CA SER A 438 -27.00 2.20 13.21
C SER A 438 -27.39 0.97 12.41
N VAL A 439 -27.40 -0.19 13.05
CA VAL A 439 -27.97 -1.40 12.48
C VAL A 439 -29.41 -1.57 12.97
N GLU A 440 -30.33 -1.69 12.02
CA GLU A 440 -31.72 -2.04 12.28
C GLU A 440 -31.94 -3.51 11.95
N TRP A 441 -32.46 -4.27 12.91
CA TRP A 441 -32.88 -5.66 12.72
C TRP A 441 -34.38 -5.70 12.44
N SER A 442 -34.78 -6.39 11.37
CA SER A 442 -36.19 -6.47 10.97
C SER A 442 -36.61 -7.91 10.70
N PRO A 443 -37.85 -8.32 11.07
CA PRO A 443 -38.41 -9.61 10.68
C PRO A 443 -38.88 -9.64 9.22
N THR A 444 -38.98 -8.49 8.56
CA THR A 444 -39.36 -8.38 7.14
C THR A 444 -38.20 -7.84 6.31
N PRO A 445 -38.07 -8.26 5.03
CA PRO A 445 -37.09 -7.69 4.12
C PRO A 445 -37.28 -6.17 4.01
N LEU A 446 -36.21 -5.41 4.25
CA LEU A 446 -36.20 -3.96 4.09
C LEU A 446 -35.49 -3.62 2.75
N GLY A 447 -36.24 -3.23 1.72
CA GLY A 447 -35.71 -2.85 0.40
C GLY A 447 -35.74 -3.95 -0.66
N SER A 448 -35.16 -3.69 -1.84
CA SER A 448 -35.06 -4.71 -2.90
C SER A 448 -34.13 -5.84 -2.45
N THR A 449 -34.59 -7.08 -2.57
CA THR A 449 -33.83 -8.32 -2.30
C THR A 449 -32.77 -8.63 -3.37
N THR A 450 -32.59 -7.73 -4.33
CA THR A 450 -31.60 -7.83 -5.38
C THR A 450 -30.52 -6.79 -5.12
N LEU A 451 -29.31 -7.21 -4.72
CA LEU A 451 -28.11 -6.62 -5.31
C LEU A 451 -28.43 -6.41 -6.79
N PRO A 452 -28.18 -5.22 -7.39
CA PRO A 452 -28.57 -4.93 -8.77
C PRO A 452 -28.27 -6.17 -9.58
N ALA A 453 -29.32 -6.81 -10.09
CA ALA A 453 -29.17 -8.02 -10.88
C ALA A 453 -28.32 -7.56 -12.04
N ALA A 454 -27.04 -7.87 -11.96
CA ALA A 454 -26.12 -7.54 -13.00
C ALA A 454 -26.67 -8.34 -14.18
N ASP A 455 -27.26 -7.66 -15.18
CA ASP A 455 -28.04 -8.28 -16.28
C ASP A 455 -27.24 -9.36 -17.06
N HIS A 456 -25.96 -9.51 -16.73
CA HIS A 456 -25.00 -10.48 -17.21
C HIS A 456 -24.85 -11.76 -16.36
N ILE A 457 -25.53 -11.91 -15.20
CA ILE A 457 -25.48 -13.12 -14.37
C ILE A 457 -26.49 -14.16 -14.88
N PHE A 458 -26.02 -15.36 -15.17
CA PHE A 458 -26.84 -16.50 -15.57
C PHE A 458 -26.63 -17.71 -14.65
N GLN A 459 -27.56 -18.67 -14.74
CA GLN A 459 -27.50 -19.92 -14.00
C GLN A 459 -26.98 -21.03 -14.91
N GLY A 460 -25.79 -21.55 -14.61
CA GLY A 460 -25.23 -22.74 -15.24
C GLY A 460 -25.53 -24.00 -14.44
N ARG A 461 -25.79 -25.11 -15.12
CA ARG A 461 -25.95 -26.42 -14.49
C ARG A 461 -24.61 -27.15 -14.49
N LEU A 462 -24.09 -27.47 -13.31
CA LEU A 462 -22.82 -28.18 -13.16
C LEU A 462 -22.92 -29.59 -13.76
N LEU A 463 -22.07 -29.89 -14.74
CA LEU A 463 -21.91 -31.23 -15.32
C LEU A 463 -20.97 -32.09 -14.45
N PRO A 464 -20.96 -33.42 -14.61
CA PRO A 464 -20.03 -34.29 -13.90
C PRO A 464 -18.57 -33.81 -14.06
N PRO A 465 -17.85 -33.49 -12.96
CA PRO A 465 -16.47 -33.03 -13.04
C PRO A 465 -15.55 -34.11 -13.62
N VAL A 466 -14.55 -33.70 -14.40
CA VAL A 466 -13.58 -34.62 -15.03
C VAL A 466 -12.20 -34.44 -14.38
N PRO A 467 -11.72 -35.43 -13.62
CA PRO A 467 -10.36 -35.39 -13.07
C PRO A 467 -9.33 -35.43 -14.19
N LEU A 468 -8.40 -34.48 -14.21
CA LEU A 468 -7.32 -34.36 -15.20
C LEU A 468 -6.00 -34.92 -14.70
N THR A 469 -5.88 -35.13 -13.39
CA THR A 469 -4.69 -35.67 -12.73
C THR A 469 -5.08 -36.86 -11.87
N THR A 470 -4.17 -37.82 -11.72
CA THR A 470 -4.36 -38.98 -10.84
C THR A 470 -3.86 -38.76 -9.41
N ASN A 471 -3.19 -37.64 -9.14
CA ASN A 471 -2.63 -37.32 -7.83
C ASN A 471 -3.63 -36.58 -6.91
N VAL A 472 -4.06 -37.24 -5.84
CA VAL A 472 -5.04 -36.73 -4.86
C VAL A 472 -4.58 -35.48 -4.07
N HIS A 473 -3.28 -35.19 -4.02
CA HIS A 473 -2.77 -33.98 -3.34
C HIS A 473 -2.61 -32.79 -4.29
N ARG A 474 -2.86 -32.98 -5.59
CA ARG A 474 -2.61 -32.01 -6.66
C ARG A 474 -3.72 -32.02 -7.71
N GLU A 475 -4.92 -32.33 -7.28
CA GLU A 475 -6.09 -32.52 -8.14
C GLU A 475 -6.32 -31.29 -9.03
N ALA A 476 -6.15 -31.49 -10.34
CA ALA A 476 -6.68 -30.61 -11.35
C ALA A 476 -7.94 -31.25 -11.94
N ILE A 477 -9.02 -30.49 -12.00
CA ILE A 477 -10.35 -30.95 -12.40
C ILE A 477 -10.88 -29.98 -13.45
N GLU A 478 -11.45 -30.53 -14.50
CA GLU A 478 -12.32 -29.78 -15.40
C GLU A 478 -13.73 -29.71 -14.81
N TYR A 479 -14.24 -28.50 -14.65
CA TYR A 479 -15.63 -28.25 -14.33
C TYR A 479 -16.30 -27.65 -15.56
N SER A 480 -17.43 -28.24 -15.95
CA SER A 480 -18.21 -27.79 -17.11
C SER A 480 -19.62 -27.43 -16.67
N PHE A 481 -20.17 -26.38 -17.27
CA PHE A 481 -21.49 -25.86 -16.95
C PHE A 481 -22.33 -25.83 -18.23
N ALA A 482 -23.45 -26.53 -18.22
CA ALA A 482 -24.46 -26.37 -19.25
C ALA A 482 -25.18 -25.04 -19.04
N VAL A 483 -25.17 -24.19 -20.06
CA VAL A 483 -25.80 -22.86 -20.04
C VAL A 483 -27.05 -22.87 -20.93
N PRO A 484 -28.04 -22.01 -20.67
CA PRO A 484 -29.24 -21.99 -21.51
C PRO A 484 -28.87 -21.59 -22.96
N PRO A 485 -29.42 -22.28 -23.98
CA PRO A 485 -29.03 -22.04 -25.36
C PRO A 485 -29.25 -20.58 -25.79
N SER A 486 -28.30 -20.03 -26.55
CA SER A 486 -28.35 -18.66 -27.08
C SER A 486 -28.45 -17.54 -26.02
N THR A 487 -28.24 -17.84 -24.72
CA THR A 487 -28.31 -16.83 -23.65
C THR A 487 -26.95 -16.29 -23.23
N VAL A 488 -25.88 -17.03 -23.52
CA VAL A 488 -24.52 -16.66 -23.13
C VAL A 488 -23.64 -16.59 -24.37
N SER A 489 -22.98 -15.45 -24.58
CA SER A 489 -21.98 -15.27 -25.62
C SER A 489 -20.62 -15.07 -24.98
N TYR A 490 -19.64 -15.83 -25.45
CA TYR A 490 -18.23 -15.68 -25.09
C TYR A 490 -17.36 -16.03 -26.31
N ALA A 491 -16.09 -15.65 -26.25
CA ALA A 491 -15.09 -16.04 -27.23
C ALA A 491 -13.90 -16.68 -26.54
N GLU A 492 -13.11 -17.45 -27.29
CA GLU A 492 -11.93 -18.12 -26.77
C GLU A 492 -10.98 -17.13 -26.09
N GLY A 493 -10.46 -17.52 -24.92
CA GLY A 493 -9.65 -16.67 -24.05
C GLY A 493 -10.43 -15.72 -23.13
N ASP A 494 -11.77 -15.73 -23.14
CA ASP A 494 -12.57 -15.10 -22.10
C ASP A 494 -12.46 -15.79 -20.74
N HIS A 495 -12.90 -15.09 -19.71
CA HIS A 495 -13.04 -15.63 -18.37
C HIS A 495 -14.51 -15.85 -18.03
N VAL A 496 -14.77 -16.78 -17.11
CA VAL A 496 -16.06 -16.89 -16.43
C VAL A 496 -15.84 -16.68 -14.93
N ALA A 497 -16.66 -15.82 -14.35
CA ALA A 497 -16.69 -15.61 -12.92
C ALA A 497 -17.68 -16.58 -12.28
N VAL A 498 -17.24 -17.29 -11.24
CA VAL A 498 -18.07 -18.16 -10.41
C VAL A 498 -18.43 -17.42 -9.12
N LEU A 499 -19.72 -17.27 -8.85
CA LEU A 499 -20.24 -16.73 -7.60
C LEU A 499 -20.37 -17.88 -6.60
N CYS A 500 -19.30 -18.12 -5.83
CA CYS A 500 -19.26 -19.17 -4.82
C CYS A 500 -19.90 -18.73 -3.48
N GLU A 501 -20.25 -19.73 -2.68
CA GLU A 501 -20.76 -19.57 -1.31
C GLU A 501 -19.70 -20.06 -0.32
N ASN A 502 -19.69 -19.50 0.90
CA ASN A 502 -18.88 -20.05 1.99
C ASN A 502 -19.32 -21.48 2.34
N ASP A 503 -18.39 -22.23 2.93
CA ASP A 503 -18.66 -23.57 3.41
C ASP A 503 -19.79 -23.56 4.48
N PRO A 504 -20.85 -24.37 4.33
CA PRO A 504 -21.98 -24.35 5.25
C PRO A 504 -21.62 -24.64 6.71
N GLN A 505 -20.59 -25.46 6.96
CA GLN A 505 -20.13 -25.75 8.33
C GLN A 505 -19.44 -24.52 8.94
N THR A 506 -18.66 -23.81 8.15
CA THR A 506 -18.02 -22.55 8.57
C THR A 506 -19.06 -21.47 8.88
N VAL A 507 -20.07 -21.32 8.02
CA VAL A 507 -21.19 -20.38 8.25
C VAL A 507 -21.94 -20.73 9.53
N ALA A 508 -22.25 -22.01 9.76
CA ALA A 508 -22.93 -22.46 10.97
C ALA A 508 -22.09 -22.19 12.24
N ALA A 509 -20.79 -22.49 12.21
CA ALA A 509 -19.89 -22.26 13.34
C ALA A 509 -19.78 -20.77 13.71
N VAL A 510 -19.64 -19.89 12.71
CA VAL A 510 -19.61 -18.43 12.94
C VAL A 510 -20.96 -17.93 13.44
N HIS A 511 -22.06 -18.42 12.87
CA HIS A 511 -23.41 -18.05 13.28
C HIS A 511 -23.68 -18.39 14.75
N GLU A 512 -23.29 -19.60 15.18
CA GLU A 512 -23.40 -20.06 16.56
C GLU A 512 -22.50 -19.24 17.51
N ALA A 513 -21.26 -18.96 17.11
CA ALA A 513 -20.30 -18.21 17.91
C ALA A 513 -20.75 -16.76 18.19
N LEU A 514 -21.36 -16.11 17.21
CA LEU A 514 -21.79 -14.70 17.33
C LEU A 514 -23.16 -14.54 18.02
N LYS A 515 -23.91 -15.62 18.23
CA LYS A 515 -25.23 -15.60 18.89
C LYS A 515 -26.22 -14.60 18.28
N LEU A 516 -26.10 -14.34 16.97
CA LEU A 516 -26.95 -13.41 16.23
C LEU A 516 -28.21 -14.10 15.71
N ASN A 517 -29.33 -13.39 15.64
CA ASN A 517 -30.57 -13.93 15.11
C ASN A 517 -30.53 -13.97 13.57
N GLY A 518 -30.16 -15.14 13.03
CA GLY A 518 -29.92 -15.36 11.61
C GLY A 518 -31.17 -15.33 10.72
N ASP A 519 -32.36 -15.13 11.31
CA ASP A 519 -33.62 -15.03 10.58
C ASP A 519 -34.09 -13.56 10.44
N LEU A 520 -33.37 -12.62 11.07
CA LEU A 520 -33.63 -11.20 10.95
C LEU A 520 -32.79 -10.58 9.82
N TYR A 521 -33.43 -9.66 9.12
CA TYR A 521 -32.84 -8.83 8.09
C TYR A 521 -32.04 -7.70 8.72
N VAL A 522 -30.87 -7.42 8.15
CA VAL A 522 -29.95 -6.37 8.62
C VAL A 522 -30.02 -5.19 7.67
N LYS A 523 -30.29 -4.00 8.19
CA LYS A 523 -30.17 -2.74 7.45
C LYS A 523 -29.17 -1.82 8.15
N HIS A 524 -28.35 -1.14 7.36
CA HIS A 524 -27.36 -0.17 7.84
C HIS A 524 -27.69 1.25 7.40
N SER A 525 -27.52 2.24 8.28
CA SER A 525 -27.85 3.65 8.01
C SER A 525 -26.71 4.52 7.45
N ASN A 526 -25.46 4.11 7.62
CA ASN A 526 -24.30 4.86 7.14
C ASN A 526 -23.97 4.51 5.66
N GLU A 527 -23.64 5.54 4.88
CA GLU A 527 -23.45 5.49 3.44
C GLU A 527 -22.18 4.80 3.00
N TYR A 528 -21.16 4.76 3.87
CA TYR A 528 -19.88 4.06 3.66
C TYR A 528 -19.95 2.56 3.92
N ALA A 529 -21.06 2.03 4.45
CA ALA A 529 -21.18 0.57 4.59
C ALA A 529 -21.11 -0.13 3.24
N PRO A 530 -20.56 -1.35 3.23
CA PRO A 530 -20.66 -2.23 2.09
C PRO A 530 -22.09 -2.34 1.56
N VAL A 531 -22.27 -2.17 0.25
CA VAL A 531 -23.60 -2.12 -0.38
C VAL A 531 -24.42 -3.39 -0.17
N PHE A 532 -23.76 -4.53 0.05
CA PHE A 532 -24.44 -5.78 0.38
C PHE A 532 -25.21 -5.76 1.72
N LEU A 533 -24.97 -4.74 2.56
CA LEU A 533 -25.68 -4.49 3.82
C LEU A 533 -26.85 -3.51 3.69
N LYS A 534 -27.03 -2.88 2.52
CA LYS A 534 -28.12 -1.93 2.23
C LYS A 534 -29.42 -2.66 1.79
N GLY A 535 -29.56 -3.96 2.06
CA GLY A 535 -30.63 -4.80 1.48
C GLY A 535 -31.29 -5.81 2.42
N GLY A 536 -32.41 -6.37 1.96
CA GLY A 536 -33.23 -7.37 2.65
C GLY A 536 -32.65 -8.78 2.64
N TYR A 537 -31.41 -8.95 3.14
CA TYR A 537 -30.81 -10.26 3.41
C TYR A 537 -30.75 -10.54 4.91
N THR A 538 -30.90 -11.81 5.26
CA THR A 538 -30.66 -12.22 6.65
C THR A 538 -29.16 -12.20 6.95
N TRP A 539 -28.80 -12.10 8.23
CA TRP A 539 -27.40 -12.24 8.63
C TRP A 539 -26.76 -13.55 8.15
N ARG A 540 -27.53 -14.64 8.10
CA ARG A 540 -27.06 -15.93 7.59
C ARG A 540 -26.75 -15.87 6.10
N ASP A 541 -27.57 -15.18 5.30
CA ASP A 541 -27.31 -14.98 3.87
C ASP A 541 -26.06 -14.10 3.65
N ILE A 542 -25.86 -13.07 4.48
CA ILE A 542 -24.67 -12.22 4.44
C ILE A 542 -23.39 -13.05 4.69
N LEU A 543 -23.39 -13.89 5.73
CA LEU A 543 -22.27 -14.80 6.00
C LEU A 543 -22.05 -15.83 4.89
N ARG A 544 -23.12 -16.28 4.21
CA ARG A 544 -23.02 -17.26 3.12
C ARG A 544 -22.47 -16.66 1.83
N ASP A 545 -22.99 -15.51 1.42
CA ASP A 545 -22.86 -14.99 0.05
C ASP A 545 -22.03 -13.71 -0.08
N HIS A 546 -21.78 -13.00 1.02
CA HIS A 546 -21.29 -11.62 0.95
C HIS A 546 -20.00 -11.35 1.73
N VAL A 547 -19.70 -12.13 2.77
CA VAL A 547 -18.48 -11.98 3.58
C VAL A 547 -17.47 -13.07 3.25
N ASP A 548 -16.19 -12.75 3.04
CA ASP A 548 -15.15 -13.77 2.87
C ASP A 548 -14.71 -14.30 4.24
N LEU A 549 -15.24 -15.46 4.63
CA LEU A 549 -14.89 -16.10 5.89
C LEU A 549 -13.57 -16.89 5.82
N SER A 550 -13.03 -17.15 4.64
CA SER A 550 -11.83 -17.97 4.46
C SER A 550 -10.57 -17.15 4.27
N GLY A 551 -10.71 -15.89 3.87
CA GLY A 551 -9.62 -14.92 3.78
C GLY A 551 -8.99 -14.61 5.14
N PRO A 552 -7.76 -14.07 5.16
CA PRO A 552 -7.08 -13.67 6.40
C PRO A 552 -7.83 -12.51 7.08
N VAL A 553 -7.81 -12.47 8.41
CA VAL A 553 -8.30 -11.32 9.17
C VAL A 553 -7.40 -10.11 8.93
N SER A 554 -7.96 -8.89 8.91
CA SER A 554 -7.19 -7.67 8.71
C SER A 554 -6.51 -7.19 10.00
N LEU A 555 -5.44 -6.40 9.86
CA LEU A 555 -4.77 -5.78 10.99
C LEU A 555 -5.74 -4.88 11.78
N ALA A 556 -6.52 -4.05 11.07
CA ALA A 556 -7.51 -3.16 11.68
C ALA A 556 -8.56 -3.93 12.50
N PHE A 557 -9.02 -5.08 11.99
CA PHE A 557 -9.95 -5.92 12.74
C PHE A 557 -9.29 -6.52 14.00
N THR A 558 -8.04 -6.96 13.88
CA THR A 558 -7.28 -7.47 15.04
C THR A 558 -7.04 -6.38 16.09
N GLN A 559 -6.72 -5.15 15.68
CA GLN A 559 -6.54 -3.98 16.56
C GLN A 559 -7.83 -3.63 17.30
N LEU A 560 -8.94 -3.53 16.58
CA LEU A 560 -10.23 -3.22 17.20
C LEU A 560 -10.64 -4.31 18.19
N ALA A 561 -10.52 -5.59 17.82
CA ALA A 561 -10.79 -6.69 18.74
C ALA A 561 -9.90 -6.61 19.99
N ALA A 562 -8.64 -6.21 19.85
CA ALA A 562 -7.75 -6.00 20.98
C ALA A 562 -8.30 -4.94 21.95
N GLU A 563 -8.94 -3.87 21.48
CA GLU A 563 -9.55 -2.83 22.33
C GLU A 563 -10.69 -3.38 23.18
N TYR A 564 -11.58 -4.18 22.59
CA TYR A 564 -12.74 -4.79 23.26
C TYR A 564 -12.40 -6.01 24.12
N ALA A 565 -11.20 -6.58 23.98
CA ALA A 565 -10.74 -7.66 24.82
C ALA A 565 -10.52 -7.17 26.27
N SER A 566 -11.00 -7.95 27.23
CA SER A 566 -10.90 -7.61 28.66
C SER A 566 -9.46 -7.71 29.15
N SER A 567 -9.01 -6.70 29.89
CA SER A 567 -7.67 -6.66 30.49
C SER A 567 -7.38 -7.93 31.32
N GLY A 568 -6.16 -8.45 31.22
CA GLY A 568 -5.72 -9.65 31.94
C GLY A 568 -6.18 -10.98 31.34
N THR A 569 -6.89 -10.98 30.21
CA THR A 569 -7.24 -12.20 29.47
C THR A 569 -6.17 -12.57 28.46
N GLU A 570 -5.99 -13.87 28.20
CA GLU A 570 -5.10 -14.38 27.15
C GLU A 570 -5.44 -13.78 25.78
N ALA A 571 -6.73 -13.64 25.47
CA ALA A 571 -7.20 -13.01 24.23
C ALA A 571 -6.70 -11.57 24.08
N LYS A 572 -6.68 -10.76 25.16
CA LYS A 572 -6.14 -9.39 25.13
C LYS A 572 -4.64 -9.41 24.80
N ILE A 573 -3.88 -10.30 25.43
CA ILE A 573 -2.43 -10.41 25.24
C ILE A 573 -2.12 -10.83 23.81
N GLU A 574 -2.77 -11.89 23.32
CA GLU A 574 -2.59 -12.39 21.94
C GLU A 574 -2.95 -11.31 20.90
N LEU A 575 -4.14 -10.71 21.00
CA LEU A 575 -4.62 -9.73 20.04
C LEU A 575 -3.73 -8.48 20.04
N GLN A 576 -3.29 -8.00 21.21
CA GLN A 576 -2.34 -6.89 21.28
C GLN A 576 -1.00 -7.27 20.64
N PHE A 577 -0.44 -8.44 20.97
CA PHE A 577 0.83 -8.89 20.42
C PHE A 577 0.80 -9.03 18.89
N TYR A 578 -0.23 -9.67 18.35
CA TYR A 578 -0.36 -9.87 16.90
C TYR A 578 -0.68 -8.58 16.15
N SER A 579 -1.28 -7.58 16.82
CA SER A 579 -1.61 -6.29 16.21
C SER A 579 -0.61 -5.16 16.46
N LEU A 580 0.54 -5.45 17.10
CA LEU A 580 1.61 -4.48 17.40
C LEU A 580 2.14 -3.77 16.15
N SER A 581 2.23 -4.46 15.01
CA SER A 581 2.74 -3.93 13.75
C SER A 581 2.24 -4.76 12.57
N GLU A 582 2.32 -4.22 11.36
CA GLU A 582 2.06 -4.98 10.13
C GLU A 582 2.94 -6.23 10.02
N ALA A 583 4.21 -6.14 10.42
CA ALA A 583 5.15 -7.26 10.37
C ALA A 583 4.75 -8.38 11.35
N SER A 584 4.37 -8.03 12.58
CA SER A 584 3.89 -9.00 13.59
C SER A 584 2.61 -9.70 13.11
N HIS A 585 1.68 -8.93 12.55
CA HIS A 585 0.42 -9.46 12.03
C HIS A 585 0.65 -10.38 10.83
N ALA A 586 1.46 -9.96 9.86
CA ALA A 586 1.79 -10.77 8.68
C ALA A 586 2.47 -12.09 9.07
N LYS A 587 3.39 -12.04 10.05
CA LYS A 587 4.03 -13.25 10.59
C LYS A 587 3.00 -14.20 11.22
N TRP A 588 2.09 -13.69 12.06
CA TRP A 588 1.05 -14.50 12.68
C TRP A 588 0.11 -15.15 11.64
N ILE A 589 -0.34 -14.40 10.63
CA ILE A 589 -1.18 -14.93 9.55
C ILE A 589 -0.43 -16.01 8.76
N HIS A 590 0.85 -15.80 8.44
CA HIS A 590 1.68 -16.79 7.76
C HIS A 590 1.86 -18.08 8.59
N GLU A 591 2.08 -17.94 9.90
CA GLU A 591 2.33 -19.07 10.80
C GLU A 591 1.07 -19.86 11.15
N THR A 592 -0.10 -19.22 11.22
CA THR A 592 -1.34 -19.85 11.69
C THR A 592 -2.38 -20.07 10.59
N ALA A 593 -2.28 -19.35 9.47
CA ALA A 593 -3.31 -19.27 8.43
C ALA A 593 -4.70 -18.92 8.98
N THR A 594 -4.78 -18.13 10.06
CA THR A 594 -6.05 -17.75 10.70
C THR A 594 -6.94 -17.00 9.72
N SER A 595 -8.12 -17.58 9.42
CA SER A 595 -9.14 -16.93 8.60
C SER A 595 -10.06 -16.03 9.42
N VAL A 596 -10.85 -15.19 8.76
CA VAL A 596 -11.93 -14.41 9.40
C VAL A 596 -12.90 -15.33 10.16
N GLY A 597 -13.30 -16.46 9.56
CA GLY A 597 -14.16 -17.45 10.23
C GLY A 597 -13.50 -18.04 11.48
N ASP A 598 -12.23 -18.44 11.38
CA ASP A 598 -11.46 -18.94 12.53
C ASP A 598 -11.35 -17.88 13.64
N PHE A 599 -11.14 -16.62 13.25
CA PHE A 599 -10.99 -15.49 14.16
C PHE A 599 -12.29 -15.20 14.92
N LEU A 600 -13.41 -15.12 14.21
CA LEU A 600 -14.75 -14.89 14.78
C LEU A 600 -15.12 -15.98 15.79
N VAL A 601 -14.78 -17.24 15.48
CA VAL A 601 -15.03 -18.38 16.39
C VAL A 601 -14.07 -18.36 17.57
N LYS A 602 -12.75 -18.22 17.34
CA LYS A 602 -11.72 -18.24 18.40
C LYS A 602 -11.93 -17.10 19.41
N TYR A 603 -12.22 -15.91 18.92
CA TYR A 603 -12.36 -14.70 19.73
C TYR A 603 -13.82 -14.29 19.95
N ALA A 604 -14.77 -15.22 19.85
CA ALA A 604 -16.21 -14.95 19.99
C ALA A 604 -16.56 -14.16 21.26
N ALA A 605 -15.90 -14.45 22.39
CA ALA A 605 -16.13 -13.74 23.66
C ALA A 605 -15.71 -12.26 23.64
N VAL A 606 -14.78 -11.90 22.75
CA VAL A 606 -14.34 -10.52 22.49
C VAL A 606 -15.25 -9.89 21.45
N VAL A 607 -15.45 -10.57 20.32
CA VAL A 607 -16.25 -10.07 19.19
C VAL A 607 -17.69 -9.77 19.59
N ASN A 608 -18.29 -10.60 20.46
CA ASN A 608 -19.65 -10.37 20.97
C ASN A 608 -19.78 -9.13 21.87
N LYS A 609 -18.68 -8.49 22.27
CA LYS A 609 -18.68 -7.21 23.01
C LYS A 609 -18.52 -6.01 22.08
N MET A 610 -18.11 -6.22 20.83
CA MET A 610 -17.95 -5.16 19.84
C MET A 610 -19.33 -4.70 19.37
N PRO A 611 -19.53 -3.39 19.12
CA PRO A 611 -20.68 -2.90 18.37
C PRO A 611 -20.75 -3.64 17.04
N PHE A 612 -21.92 -4.20 16.73
CA PHE A 612 -22.11 -4.98 15.51
C PHE A 612 -21.83 -4.15 14.25
N GLU A 613 -22.13 -2.86 14.34
CA GLU A 613 -21.82 -1.83 13.38
C GLU A 613 -20.35 -1.76 12.99
N GLU A 614 -19.46 -1.74 13.97
CA GLU A 614 -18.01 -1.66 13.73
C GLU A 614 -17.46 -2.98 13.21
N LEU A 615 -17.98 -4.10 13.73
CA LEU A 615 -17.65 -5.44 13.25
C LEU A 615 -17.91 -5.57 11.75
N VAL A 616 -19.10 -5.16 11.31
CA VAL A 616 -19.55 -5.35 9.93
C VAL A 616 -18.75 -4.51 8.93
N LEU A 617 -18.23 -3.35 9.33
CA LEU A 617 -17.35 -2.53 8.48
C LEU A 617 -15.98 -3.17 8.23
N LEU A 618 -15.56 -4.10 9.09
CA LEU A 618 -14.26 -4.77 9.01
C LEU A 618 -14.31 -6.14 8.33
N LEU A 619 -15.50 -6.65 8.04
CA LEU A 619 -15.67 -7.93 7.38
C LEU A 619 -15.34 -7.81 5.89
N PRO A 620 -14.38 -8.61 5.37
CA PRO A 620 -14.02 -8.54 3.97
C PRO A 620 -15.14 -9.11 3.10
N ARG A 621 -15.24 -8.62 1.86
CA ARG A 621 -16.27 -9.05 0.94
C ARG A 621 -15.89 -10.35 0.23
N LEU A 622 -16.85 -11.27 0.09
CA LEU A 622 -16.73 -12.42 -0.79
C LEU A 622 -16.83 -11.97 -2.25
N THR A 623 -15.74 -12.17 -3.00
CA THR A 623 -15.63 -11.77 -4.40
C THR A 623 -15.84 -12.94 -5.36
N PRO A 624 -16.48 -12.74 -6.53
CA PRO A 624 -16.56 -13.76 -7.57
C PRO A 624 -15.17 -14.20 -8.04
N ARG A 625 -14.99 -15.49 -8.29
CA ARG A 625 -13.70 -16.04 -8.72
C ARG A 625 -13.66 -16.19 -10.24
N LEU A 626 -12.74 -15.48 -10.88
CA LEU A 626 -12.50 -15.56 -12.33
C LEU A 626 -11.67 -16.81 -12.65
N TYR A 627 -12.07 -17.51 -13.70
CA TYR A 627 -11.32 -18.60 -14.30
C TYR A 627 -11.29 -18.41 -15.82
N SER A 628 -10.14 -18.65 -16.44
CA SER A 628 -10.03 -18.66 -17.90
C SER A 628 -10.87 -19.81 -18.46
N ILE A 629 -11.71 -19.50 -19.45
CA ILE A 629 -12.57 -20.49 -20.09
C ILE A 629 -11.71 -21.46 -20.90
N SER A 630 -11.93 -22.75 -20.70
CA SER A 630 -11.20 -23.84 -21.37
C SER A 630 -12.02 -24.60 -22.42
N SER A 631 -13.21 -24.09 -22.75
CA SER A 631 -14.06 -24.55 -23.85
C SER A 631 -14.03 -23.57 -25.03
N SER A 632 -14.36 -24.04 -26.24
CA SER A 632 -14.58 -23.19 -27.42
C SER A 632 -16.09 -23.10 -27.70
N PRO A 633 -16.67 -21.90 -27.91
CA PRO A 633 -18.10 -21.75 -28.20
C PRO A 633 -18.52 -22.46 -29.50
N ASN A 634 -17.57 -22.70 -30.41
CA ASN A 634 -17.83 -23.39 -31.68
C ASN A 634 -17.95 -24.92 -31.51
N MET A 635 -17.11 -25.51 -30.67
CA MET A 635 -17.07 -26.96 -30.42
C MET A 635 -17.97 -27.37 -29.26
N ASP A 636 -18.05 -26.55 -28.22
CA ASP A 636 -18.71 -26.81 -26.94
C ASP A 636 -19.97 -25.96 -26.83
N LYS A 637 -20.91 -26.17 -27.76
CA LYS A 637 -22.17 -25.43 -27.80
C LYS A 637 -22.90 -25.53 -26.44
N ASP A 638 -23.41 -24.39 -25.98
CA ASP A 638 -24.17 -24.28 -24.74
C ASP A 638 -23.43 -24.82 -23.50
N THR A 639 -22.09 -24.88 -23.55
CA THR A 639 -21.24 -25.34 -22.45
C THR A 639 -20.08 -24.38 -22.22
N ILE A 640 -19.82 -24.08 -20.95
CA ILE A 640 -18.62 -23.36 -20.52
C ILE A 640 -17.80 -24.29 -19.64
N ALA A 641 -16.55 -24.55 -20.00
CA ALA A 641 -15.61 -25.33 -19.21
C ALA A 641 -14.55 -24.45 -18.57
N ILE A 642 -14.08 -24.84 -17.39
CA ILE A 642 -12.95 -24.23 -16.68
C ILE A 642 -12.04 -25.31 -16.12
N THR A 643 -10.75 -25.00 -16.02
CA THR A 643 -9.73 -25.91 -15.51
C THR A 643 -9.21 -25.41 -14.17
N ILE A 644 -9.53 -26.12 -13.09
CA ILE A 644 -9.23 -25.68 -11.72
C ILE A 644 -8.26 -26.64 -11.07
N ARG A 645 -7.24 -26.09 -10.39
CA ARG A 645 -6.44 -26.84 -9.42
C ARG A 645 -7.02 -26.61 -8.04
N MET A 646 -7.21 -27.69 -7.27
CA MET A 646 -7.69 -27.58 -5.89
C MET A 646 -6.75 -26.68 -5.08
N ALA A 647 -7.30 -25.60 -4.53
CA ALA A 647 -6.55 -24.65 -3.74
C ALA A 647 -6.52 -25.10 -2.27
N TYR A 648 -5.34 -25.06 -1.67
CA TYR A 648 -5.11 -25.37 -0.27
C TYR A 648 -4.43 -24.20 0.42
N ILE A 649 -4.93 -23.84 1.59
CA ILE A 649 -4.41 -22.80 2.48
C ILE A 649 -3.86 -23.51 3.72
N SER A 650 -2.55 -23.41 3.94
CA SER A 650 -1.87 -24.08 5.04
C SER A 650 -1.05 -23.09 5.87
N ALA A 651 -1.01 -23.34 7.19
CA ALA A 651 -0.02 -22.76 8.09
C ALA A 651 1.39 -23.20 7.69
N ALA A 652 2.38 -22.33 7.84
CA ALA A 652 3.78 -22.61 7.47
C ALA A 652 4.37 -23.87 8.13
N TYR A 653 3.90 -24.24 9.33
CA TYR A 653 4.48 -25.33 10.14
C TYR A 653 3.57 -26.57 10.29
N ASN A 654 2.65 -26.83 9.35
CA ASN A 654 1.77 -28.01 9.36
C ASN A 654 0.95 -28.21 10.66
N ALA A 655 0.74 -27.17 11.47
CA ALA A 655 0.03 -27.26 12.74
C ALA A 655 -1.47 -27.60 12.59
N ARG A 656 -2.03 -27.44 11.38
CA ARG A 656 -3.42 -27.77 11.04
C ARG A 656 -3.50 -28.39 9.63
N PRO A 657 -4.50 -29.25 9.38
CA PRO A 657 -4.80 -29.71 8.02
C PRO A 657 -5.03 -28.50 7.09
N PRO A 658 -4.54 -28.55 5.84
CA PRO A 658 -4.76 -27.46 4.90
C PRO A 658 -6.25 -27.25 4.63
N ARG A 659 -6.72 -26.01 4.75
CA ARG A 659 -8.09 -25.61 4.42
C ARG A 659 -8.23 -25.52 2.90
N ARG A 660 -9.36 -25.92 2.34
CA ARG A 660 -9.62 -25.73 0.91
C ARG A 660 -10.01 -24.28 0.62
N GLY A 661 -9.63 -23.77 -0.55
CA GLY A 661 -10.09 -22.46 -1.02
C GLY A 661 -11.60 -22.44 -1.28
N VAL A 662 -12.26 -21.30 -1.06
CA VAL A 662 -13.73 -21.17 -1.11
C VAL A 662 -14.31 -21.71 -2.42
N CYS A 663 -13.91 -21.15 -3.56
CA CYS A 663 -14.54 -21.49 -4.84
C CYS A 663 -14.20 -22.91 -5.33
N SER A 664 -12.97 -23.39 -5.12
CA SER A 664 -12.60 -24.77 -5.48
C SER A 664 -13.33 -25.79 -4.59
N ASN A 665 -13.49 -25.49 -3.30
CA ASN A 665 -14.30 -26.32 -2.40
C ASN A 665 -15.79 -26.28 -2.76
N TYR A 666 -16.32 -25.10 -3.06
CA TYR A 666 -17.70 -24.91 -3.48
C TYR A 666 -18.05 -25.78 -4.69
N LEU A 667 -17.20 -25.81 -5.72
CA LEU A 667 -17.44 -26.66 -6.89
C LEU A 667 -17.23 -28.16 -6.59
N ALA A 668 -16.26 -28.50 -5.75
CA ALA A 668 -15.97 -29.90 -5.41
C ALA A 668 -17.02 -30.56 -4.52
N THR A 669 -17.75 -29.79 -3.70
CA THR A 669 -18.76 -30.33 -2.79
C THR A 669 -20.17 -30.33 -3.38
N ARG A 670 -20.37 -29.72 -4.55
CA ARG A 670 -21.69 -29.67 -5.21
C ARG A 670 -21.94 -30.97 -6.01
N PRO A 671 -23.16 -31.52 -5.93
CA PRO A 671 -23.51 -32.66 -6.76
C PRO A 671 -23.59 -32.25 -8.24
N PRO A 672 -23.38 -33.19 -9.17
CA PRO A 672 -23.76 -32.98 -10.56
C PRO A 672 -25.21 -32.52 -10.68
N ASN A 673 -25.49 -31.66 -11.64
CA ASN A 673 -26.73 -30.92 -11.86
C ASN A 673 -27.04 -29.78 -10.87
N ALA A 674 -26.16 -29.47 -9.93
CA ALA A 674 -26.31 -28.28 -9.10
C ALA A 674 -26.32 -26.99 -9.94
N THR A 675 -27.16 -26.03 -9.56
CA THR A 675 -27.18 -24.70 -10.16
C THR A 675 -26.04 -23.85 -9.61
N VAL A 676 -25.27 -23.25 -10.50
CA VAL A 676 -24.16 -22.35 -10.19
C VAL A 676 -24.40 -21.01 -10.87
N ARG A 677 -24.22 -19.91 -10.12
CA ARG A 677 -24.34 -18.55 -10.65
C ARG A 677 -23.03 -18.12 -11.29
N LEU A 678 -23.11 -17.65 -12.52
CA LEU A 678 -21.96 -17.36 -13.38
C LEU A 678 -22.16 -16.04 -14.13
N TYR A 679 -21.07 -15.41 -14.53
CA TYR A 679 -21.08 -14.45 -15.62
C TYR A 679 -19.82 -14.51 -16.46
N VAL A 680 -19.92 -14.15 -17.75
CA VAL A 680 -18.78 -14.06 -18.65
C VAL A 680 -18.10 -12.70 -18.47
N SER A 681 -16.79 -12.72 -18.29
CA SER A 681 -15.94 -11.53 -18.29
C SER A 681 -15.10 -11.53 -19.57
N SER A 682 -15.31 -10.52 -20.42
CA SER A 682 -14.63 -10.44 -21.70
C SER A 682 -13.15 -10.03 -21.53
N CYS A 683 -12.26 -10.73 -22.21
CA CYS A 683 -10.83 -10.43 -22.30
C CYS A 683 -10.38 -10.26 -23.77
N PRO A 684 -10.66 -9.10 -24.41
CA PRO A 684 -10.34 -8.88 -25.83
C PRO A 684 -8.85 -8.96 -26.18
N MET A 685 -7.97 -8.67 -25.21
CA MET A 685 -6.52 -8.72 -25.41
C MET A 685 -6.02 -10.16 -25.59
N PHE A 686 -6.65 -11.12 -24.91
CA PHE A 686 -6.31 -12.54 -24.95
C PHE A 686 -7.14 -13.32 -25.98
N ARG A 687 -7.26 -12.76 -27.19
CA ARG A 687 -7.93 -13.42 -28.33
C ARG A 687 -6.92 -14.08 -29.24
N LEU A 688 -7.25 -15.28 -29.72
CA LEU A 688 -6.48 -15.98 -30.76
C LEU A 688 -6.39 -15.10 -32.02
N ASP A 689 -5.17 -14.83 -32.48
CA ASP A 689 -4.92 -14.07 -33.70
C ASP A 689 -5.08 -14.99 -34.92
N PRO A 690 -6.00 -14.72 -35.85
CA PRO A 690 -6.22 -15.57 -37.01
C PRO A 690 -5.24 -15.29 -38.16
N VAL A 691 -4.44 -14.21 -38.08
CA VAL A 691 -3.58 -13.73 -39.19
C VAL A 691 -2.11 -13.99 -38.90
N ARG A 692 -1.67 -13.83 -37.65
CA ARG A 692 -0.25 -13.92 -37.25
C ARG A 692 0.11 -15.30 -36.72
N PRO A 693 1.37 -15.73 -36.84
CA PRO A 693 1.85 -16.87 -36.06
C PRO A 693 1.63 -16.62 -34.56
N THR A 694 1.35 -17.66 -33.80
CA THR A 694 1.08 -17.54 -32.37
C THR A 694 2.00 -18.42 -31.53
N ILE A 695 2.51 -17.85 -30.44
CA ILE A 695 3.36 -18.51 -29.45
C ILE A 695 2.60 -18.54 -28.14
N TRP A 696 2.26 -19.73 -27.68
CA TRP A 696 1.48 -19.98 -26.47
C TRP A 696 2.39 -20.55 -25.39
N ILE A 697 2.38 -19.94 -24.21
CA ILE A 697 3.27 -20.33 -23.11
C ILE A 697 2.43 -20.48 -21.85
N ALA A 698 2.41 -21.69 -21.28
CA ALA A 698 1.61 -22.00 -20.10
C ALA A 698 2.35 -22.81 -19.04
N ASN A 699 1.93 -22.64 -17.79
CA ASN A 699 2.33 -23.52 -16.69
C ASN A 699 1.11 -23.98 -15.89
N GLY A 700 1.00 -25.28 -15.62
CA GLY A 700 -0.06 -25.85 -14.80
C GLY A 700 -1.45 -25.55 -15.37
N THR A 701 -2.33 -24.94 -14.57
CA THR A 701 -3.70 -24.58 -15.00
C THR A 701 -3.76 -23.38 -15.94
N GLY A 702 -2.64 -22.67 -16.16
CA GLY A 702 -2.53 -21.66 -17.23
C GLY A 702 -2.71 -22.23 -18.64
N ILE A 703 -2.87 -23.55 -18.77
CA ILE A 703 -3.27 -24.24 -19.99
C ILE A 703 -4.73 -23.95 -20.40
N ALA A 704 -5.57 -23.52 -19.46
CA ALA A 704 -7.01 -23.35 -19.65
C ALA A 704 -7.40 -22.53 -20.90
N PRO A 705 -6.93 -21.27 -21.08
CA PRO A 705 -7.34 -20.50 -22.25
C PRO A 705 -6.78 -21.10 -23.55
N PHE A 706 -5.61 -21.75 -23.51
CA PHE A 706 -5.05 -22.41 -24.70
C PHE A 706 -5.89 -23.63 -25.11
N ARG A 707 -6.54 -24.31 -24.16
CA ARG A 707 -7.52 -25.35 -24.50
C ARG A 707 -8.65 -24.80 -25.35
N SER A 708 -9.16 -23.61 -25.03
CA SER A 708 -10.12 -22.96 -25.92
C SER A 708 -9.52 -22.69 -27.31
N PHE A 709 -8.25 -22.25 -27.40
CA PHE A 709 -7.60 -21.91 -28.68
C PHE A 709 -7.37 -23.10 -29.60
N TRP A 710 -6.91 -24.25 -29.09
CA TRP A 710 -6.69 -25.42 -29.95
C TRP A 710 -7.98 -26.18 -30.29
N ARG A 711 -9.05 -25.99 -29.49
CA ARG A 711 -10.40 -26.45 -29.84
C ARG A 711 -11.06 -25.53 -30.88
N ALA A 712 -10.63 -24.28 -31.00
CA ALA A 712 -11.07 -23.39 -32.07
C ALA A 712 -10.62 -23.93 -33.44
N ALA A 713 -11.45 -23.71 -34.46
CA ALA A 713 -11.18 -24.17 -35.82
C ALA A 713 -9.78 -23.71 -36.29
N LYS A 714 -9.05 -24.63 -36.93
CA LYS A 714 -7.78 -24.36 -37.58
C LYS A 714 -7.92 -24.60 -39.09
N PRO A 715 -8.18 -23.55 -39.88
CA PRO A 715 -8.12 -23.64 -41.34
C PRO A 715 -6.79 -24.20 -41.84
N ALA A 716 -6.77 -24.82 -43.02
CA ALA A 716 -5.55 -25.41 -43.58
C ALA A 716 -4.46 -24.37 -43.88
N ASP A 717 -4.86 -23.12 -44.11
CA ASP A 717 -4.02 -21.95 -44.35
C ASP A 717 -3.75 -21.11 -43.08
N ALA A 718 -4.14 -21.60 -41.90
CA ALA A 718 -3.92 -20.90 -40.65
C ALA A 718 -2.41 -20.71 -40.38
N PRO A 719 -2.01 -19.57 -39.80
CA PRO A 719 -0.62 -19.34 -39.43
C PRO A 719 -0.17 -20.33 -38.33
N PRO A 720 1.16 -20.56 -38.19
CA PRO A 720 1.68 -21.52 -37.21
C PRO A 720 1.24 -21.22 -35.78
N ARG A 721 0.83 -22.27 -35.06
CA ARG A 721 0.49 -22.27 -33.63
C ARG A 721 1.53 -23.09 -32.87
N VAL A 722 2.30 -22.45 -32.00
CA VAL A 722 3.39 -23.11 -31.24
C VAL A 722 3.10 -23.04 -29.75
N PHE A 723 3.24 -24.17 -29.04
CA PHE A 723 2.89 -24.27 -27.63
C PHE A 723 4.06 -24.77 -26.75
N TYR A 724 4.37 -24.03 -25.69
CA TYR A 724 5.34 -24.39 -24.67
C TYR A 724 4.61 -24.58 -23.33
N TYR A 725 4.73 -25.76 -22.74
CA TYR A 725 4.01 -26.10 -21.51
C TYR A 725 4.94 -26.56 -20.40
N GLY A 726 4.77 -26.02 -19.19
CA GLY A 726 5.47 -26.45 -17.99
C GLY A 726 4.57 -27.27 -17.06
N CYS A 727 5.04 -28.45 -16.66
CA CYS A 727 4.43 -29.23 -15.58
C CYS A 727 5.51 -29.93 -14.73
N ARG A 728 5.08 -30.71 -13.72
CA ARG A 728 6.03 -31.42 -12.83
C ARG A 728 6.49 -32.73 -13.46
N ASP A 729 5.55 -33.56 -13.86
CA ASP A 729 5.80 -34.88 -14.41
C ASP A 729 4.69 -35.21 -15.42
N PRO A 730 4.82 -36.30 -16.20
CA PRO A 730 3.84 -36.64 -17.24
C PRO A 730 2.40 -36.85 -16.75
N THR A 731 2.19 -37.13 -15.45
CA THR A 731 0.84 -37.29 -14.87
C THR A 731 0.16 -35.94 -14.58
N ASP A 732 0.94 -34.87 -14.51
CA ASP A 732 0.47 -33.48 -14.39
C ASP A 732 0.34 -32.80 -15.78
N PHE A 733 0.48 -33.54 -16.89
CA PHE A 733 0.24 -33.00 -18.24
C PHE A 733 -1.25 -33.00 -18.58
N LEU A 734 -1.92 -31.92 -18.18
CA LEU A 734 -3.33 -31.68 -18.43
C LEU A 734 -3.63 -31.68 -19.94
N TYR A 735 -4.72 -32.35 -20.34
CA TYR A 735 -5.20 -32.39 -21.73
C TYR A 735 -4.20 -32.91 -22.79
N ARG A 736 -3.25 -33.74 -22.38
CA ARG A 736 -2.18 -34.27 -23.25
C ARG A 736 -2.67 -34.79 -24.60
N ASP A 737 -3.79 -35.51 -24.60
CA ASP A 737 -4.33 -36.15 -25.80
C ASP A 737 -5.12 -35.18 -26.69
N GLU A 738 -5.61 -34.08 -26.14
CA GLU A 738 -6.35 -33.03 -26.88
C GLU A 738 -5.43 -31.98 -27.53
N ALA A 739 -4.27 -31.70 -26.93
CA ALA A 739 -3.45 -30.55 -27.31
C ALA A 739 -2.75 -30.75 -28.67
N LYS A 740 -2.22 -31.96 -28.94
CA LYS A 740 -1.38 -32.22 -30.12
C LYS A 740 -2.02 -31.89 -31.48
N PRO A 741 -3.30 -32.23 -31.75
CA PRO A 741 -3.90 -31.96 -33.06
C PRO A 741 -4.08 -30.48 -33.39
N GLY A 742 -4.16 -29.59 -32.39
CA GLY A 742 -4.46 -28.18 -32.62
C GLY A 742 -3.23 -27.24 -32.62
N VAL A 743 -2.01 -27.79 -32.55
CA VAL A 743 -0.74 -27.04 -32.60
C VAL A 743 0.23 -27.65 -33.60
N ASP A 744 1.06 -26.82 -34.24
CA ASP A 744 2.09 -27.25 -35.21
C ASP A 744 3.37 -27.71 -34.54
N HIS A 745 3.67 -27.15 -33.37
CA HIS A 745 4.81 -27.51 -32.55
C HIS A 745 4.44 -27.45 -31.08
N MET A 746 4.95 -28.42 -30.30
CA MET A 746 4.74 -28.47 -28.86
C MET A 746 6.00 -28.94 -28.13
N ALA A 747 6.42 -28.19 -27.12
CA ALA A 747 7.50 -28.56 -26.21
C ALA A 747 7.00 -28.54 -24.76
N VAL A 748 7.45 -29.49 -23.96
CA VAL A 748 6.99 -29.66 -22.57
C VAL A 748 8.19 -29.74 -21.63
N ALA A 749 8.20 -28.87 -20.62
CA ALA A 749 9.19 -28.85 -19.55
C ALA A 749 8.69 -29.66 -18.35
N LEU A 750 9.49 -30.63 -17.90
CA LEU A 750 9.18 -31.47 -16.74
C LEU A 750 10.10 -31.12 -15.57
N SER A 751 9.55 -30.45 -14.55
CA SER A 751 10.36 -29.96 -13.43
C SER A 751 10.69 -31.02 -12.37
N ARG A 752 10.02 -32.17 -12.38
CA ARG A 752 10.13 -33.27 -11.40
C ARG A 752 9.82 -34.64 -12.01
N SER A 753 10.54 -35.04 -13.06
CA SER A 753 10.39 -36.35 -13.68
C SER A 753 11.49 -37.32 -13.23
N PRO A 754 11.18 -38.56 -12.82
CA PRO A 754 12.21 -39.57 -12.53
C PRO A 754 13.01 -39.99 -13.78
N SER A 755 12.42 -39.82 -14.97
CA SER A 755 12.95 -40.31 -16.24
C SER A 755 13.56 -39.23 -17.12
N HIS A 756 13.51 -37.96 -16.72
CA HIS A 756 13.99 -36.81 -17.50
C HIS A 756 14.73 -35.83 -16.60
N PRO A 757 15.77 -35.12 -17.09
CA PRO A 757 16.41 -34.07 -16.33
C PRO A 757 15.40 -32.98 -15.96
N LYS A 758 15.58 -32.38 -14.78
CA LYS A 758 14.74 -31.28 -14.31
C LYS A 758 14.83 -30.11 -15.30
N GLN A 759 13.71 -29.76 -15.89
CA GLN A 759 13.57 -28.63 -16.81
C GLN A 759 12.45 -27.70 -16.38
N HIS A 760 12.69 -26.41 -16.52
CA HIS A 760 11.72 -25.34 -16.36
C HIS A 760 11.35 -24.76 -17.74
N ILE A 761 10.34 -23.89 -17.75
CA ILE A 761 9.77 -23.39 -19.00
C ILE A 761 10.74 -22.47 -19.76
N ASP A 762 11.57 -21.73 -19.03
CA ASP A 762 12.68 -20.96 -19.53
C ASP A 762 13.73 -21.82 -20.24
N ASP A 763 14.05 -23.01 -19.72
CA ASP A 763 15.02 -23.91 -20.36
C ASP A 763 14.57 -24.33 -21.77
N ILE A 764 13.29 -24.69 -21.93
CA ILE A 764 12.77 -25.14 -23.24
C ILE A 764 12.58 -23.98 -24.21
N LEU A 765 12.34 -22.76 -23.72
CA LEU A 765 12.27 -21.56 -24.57
C LEU A 765 13.67 -21.20 -25.08
N LEU A 766 14.68 -21.23 -24.23
CA LEU A 766 16.08 -20.98 -24.62
C LEU A 766 16.60 -22.04 -25.60
N ALA A 767 16.20 -23.31 -25.42
CA ALA A 767 16.58 -24.39 -26.32
C ALA A 767 15.97 -24.26 -27.73
N ASP A 768 14.80 -23.64 -27.87
CA ASP A 768 14.11 -23.42 -29.16
C ASP A 768 14.22 -21.96 -29.65
N ALA A 769 15.29 -21.27 -29.23
CA ALA A 769 15.50 -19.83 -29.48
C ALA A 769 15.44 -19.47 -30.97
N GLU A 770 15.99 -20.29 -31.87
CA GLU A 770 16.00 -20.01 -33.32
C GLU A 770 14.57 -19.93 -33.89
N ARG A 771 13.70 -20.87 -33.51
CA ARG A 771 12.29 -20.86 -33.92
C ARG A 771 11.57 -19.65 -33.37
N LEU A 772 11.74 -19.37 -32.08
CA LEU A 772 11.12 -18.24 -31.41
C LEU A 772 11.55 -16.91 -32.05
N GLN A 773 12.84 -16.72 -32.32
CA GLN A 773 13.36 -15.55 -33.01
C GLN A 773 12.74 -15.41 -34.40
N SER A 774 12.68 -16.49 -35.19
CA SER A 774 12.07 -16.47 -36.53
C SER A 774 10.59 -16.10 -36.49
N LEU A 775 9.83 -16.64 -35.54
CA LEU A 775 8.40 -16.34 -35.39
C LEU A 775 8.18 -14.90 -34.93
N ILE A 776 8.94 -14.43 -33.95
CA ILE A 776 8.86 -13.05 -33.45
C ILE A 776 9.22 -12.05 -34.56
N ALA A 777 10.26 -12.33 -35.36
CA ALA A 777 10.63 -11.52 -36.52
C ALA A 777 9.53 -11.50 -37.59
N ALA A 778 8.77 -12.59 -37.75
CA ALA A 778 7.59 -12.67 -38.61
C ALA A 778 6.34 -11.99 -38.02
N GLY A 779 6.45 -11.32 -36.87
CA GLY A 779 5.36 -10.61 -36.22
C GLY A 779 4.44 -11.50 -35.39
N ALA A 780 4.94 -12.61 -34.85
CA ALA A 780 4.13 -13.50 -34.01
C ALA A 780 3.53 -12.78 -32.79
N LYS A 781 2.32 -13.21 -32.41
CA LYS A 781 1.70 -12.80 -31.15
C LYS A 781 2.00 -13.83 -30.06
N VAL A 782 2.54 -13.36 -28.94
CA VAL A 782 2.94 -14.14 -27.77
C VAL A 782 1.85 -14.06 -26.70
N TYR A 783 1.47 -15.21 -26.18
CA TYR A 783 0.47 -15.38 -25.12
C TYR A 783 1.11 -16.12 -23.96
N VAL A 784 1.00 -15.56 -22.76
CA VAL A 784 1.52 -16.17 -21.54
C VAL A 784 0.39 -16.32 -20.53
N CYS A 785 0.19 -17.53 -20.00
CA CYS A 785 -0.82 -17.77 -18.97
C CYS A 785 -0.30 -18.69 -17.85
N GLY A 786 -0.62 -18.34 -16.60
CA GLY A 786 -0.18 -19.07 -15.42
C GLY A 786 0.11 -18.16 -14.23
N SER A 787 1.08 -18.53 -13.40
CA SER A 787 1.37 -17.78 -12.17
C SER A 787 2.24 -16.55 -12.39
N LYS A 788 2.03 -15.54 -11.53
CA LYS A 788 3.00 -14.52 -11.05
C LYS A 788 4.44 -14.72 -11.54
N GLY A 789 5.11 -15.65 -10.85
CA GLY A 789 6.53 -15.93 -11.03
C GLY A 789 6.86 -16.65 -12.34
N ALA A 790 5.96 -17.48 -12.87
CA ALA A 790 6.20 -18.17 -14.14
C ALA A 790 6.23 -17.18 -15.31
N ALA A 791 5.29 -16.23 -15.35
CA ALA A 791 5.27 -15.19 -16.38
C ALA A 791 6.52 -14.30 -16.34
N ALA A 792 6.97 -13.91 -15.14
CA ALA A 792 8.21 -13.15 -14.97
C ALA A 792 9.45 -13.89 -15.50
N ASN A 793 9.53 -15.21 -15.29
CA ASN A 793 10.62 -16.02 -15.83
C ASN A 793 10.54 -16.17 -17.36
N VAL A 794 9.33 -16.37 -17.90
CA VAL A 794 9.09 -16.42 -19.35
C VAL A 794 9.53 -15.12 -20.02
N ARG A 795 9.17 -13.97 -19.45
CA ARG A 795 9.60 -12.67 -19.97
C ARG A 795 11.12 -12.55 -20.04
N LYS A 796 11.82 -12.88 -18.95
CA LYS A 796 13.30 -12.88 -18.91
C LYS A 796 13.90 -13.82 -19.95
N ALA A 797 13.33 -15.02 -20.12
CA ALA A 797 13.79 -15.97 -21.11
C ALA A 797 13.61 -15.44 -22.54
N LEU A 798 12.46 -14.85 -22.84
CA LEU A 798 12.19 -14.26 -24.16
C LEU A 798 13.09 -13.05 -24.45
N GLU A 799 13.38 -12.22 -23.45
CA GLU A 799 14.36 -11.12 -23.57
C GLU A 799 15.76 -11.64 -23.94
N GLN A 800 16.17 -12.78 -23.38
CA GLN A 800 17.41 -13.45 -23.75
C GLN A 800 17.35 -14.05 -25.17
N VAL A 801 16.22 -14.67 -25.54
CA VAL A 801 16.00 -15.20 -26.89
C VAL A 801 16.14 -14.10 -27.94
N VAL A 802 15.52 -12.93 -27.76
CA VAL A 802 15.59 -11.82 -28.73
C VAL A 802 16.85 -10.96 -28.61
N LYS A 803 17.71 -11.22 -27.60
CA LYS A 803 18.98 -10.53 -27.29
C LYS A 803 18.86 -9.00 -27.09
N HIS A 804 17.64 -8.47 -26.94
CA HIS A 804 17.37 -7.04 -26.78
C HIS A 804 16.09 -6.82 -25.97
N VAL A 805 16.21 -6.24 -24.77
CA VAL A 805 15.08 -6.00 -23.84
C VAL A 805 13.97 -5.15 -24.48
N HIS A 806 14.34 -4.15 -25.29
CA HIS A 806 13.37 -3.24 -25.92
C HIS A 806 12.39 -3.91 -26.91
N VAL A 807 12.68 -5.12 -27.40
CA VAL A 807 11.80 -5.82 -28.35
C VAL A 807 10.52 -6.28 -27.66
N ILE A 808 10.64 -6.88 -26.47
CA ILE A 808 9.47 -7.37 -25.73
C ILE A 808 8.61 -6.19 -25.26
N ASP A 809 9.23 -5.11 -24.78
CA ASP A 809 8.50 -3.88 -24.40
C ASP A 809 7.72 -3.30 -25.58
N ALA A 810 8.34 -3.25 -26.77
CA ALA A 810 7.66 -2.80 -27.99
C ALA A 810 6.52 -3.74 -28.40
N MET A 811 6.66 -5.06 -28.18
CA MET A 811 5.57 -6.02 -28.41
C MET A 811 4.40 -5.80 -27.45
N VAL A 812 4.68 -5.56 -26.17
CA VAL A 812 3.64 -5.22 -25.18
C VAL A 812 2.88 -3.96 -25.62
N GLN A 813 3.59 -2.90 -25.99
CA GLN A 813 2.98 -1.66 -26.47
C GLN A 813 2.12 -1.84 -27.72
N LYS A 814 2.48 -2.79 -28.60
CA LYS A 814 1.73 -3.13 -29.82
C LYS A 814 0.63 -4.17 -29.60
N GLY A 815 0.45 -4.69 -28.38
CA GLY A 815 -0.49 -5.78 -28.09
C GLY A 815 -0.10 -7.14 -28.72
N LEU A 816 1.17 -7.30 -29.10
CA LEU A 816 1.74 -8.54 -29.65
C LEU A 816 2.31 -9.45 -28.55
N TYR A 817 2.41 -8.99 -27.32
CA TYR A 817 2.71 -9.79 -26.15
C TYR A 817 1.61 -9.55 -25.12
N VAL A 818 0.87 -10.60 -24.76
CA VAL A 818 -0.28 -10.52 -23.84
C VAL A 818 -0.19 -11.57 -22.74
N GLU A 819 -0.63 -11.20 -21.55
CA GLU A 819 -0.55 -12.01 -20.34
C GLU A 819 -1.96 -12.22 -19.74
N ASP A 820 -2.29 -13.46 -19.38
CA ASP A 820 -3.43 -13.84 -18.54
C ASP A 820 -2.88 -14.54 -17.28
N VAL A 821 -2.46 -13.73 -16.30
CA VAL A 821 -1.63 -14.19 -15.18
C VAL A 821 -2.34 -13.93 -13.86
N PHE A 822 -2.32 -14.92 -12.97
CA PHE A 822 -3.05 -14.91 -11.70
C PHE A 822 -2.18 -15.34 -10.51
#